data_AF-A0A1H6XL85-F1
#
_entry.id   AF-A0A1H6XL85-F1
#
_cell.length_a   1.000
_cell.length_b   1.000
_cell.length_c   1.000
_cell.angle_alpha   90.00
_cell.angle_beta   90.00
_cell.angle_gamma   90.00
#
_symmetry.space_group_name_H-M   'P 1'
#
loop_
_entity.id
_entity.type
_entity.pdbx_description
1 polymer ?
#
loop_
_entity_poly.entity_id
_entity_poly.type
_entity_poly.pdbx_seq_one_letter_code
_entity_poly.pdbx_strand_id
1 'polypeptide(L)'
;MTKHQLKKLEADLWRAADSLRANSDLKASEYSTPVLGLIFLKFADNNYRKHEDAILAEYSKHKGKRSERKLADIAVERCGFYLPEHARYDYLLHLPDSEDIAKAIKGAMLAIEIYKPELQGVLPQDEYFRFTRSEQNRGIPRQLLKNFADIPADADGDLFGQIYEYFLAEFAMSEGQGGGEFFTPRSVVQLMVGILQPHGGTIYDPACGSGGMFVQSAHFIEQHRRDQAEGGSDIYVYGQEKTLETVKLAKMNLAVNGLRGEIMQANTYYEDPHHSFGAFDYVMANPPFNVDDVSLGSVEGDRRFNTYGIPRNKTKVKKADEGKQTVPNANYLWINLFATSLKPNGRAALVMANSASDARHSEADIRRALIEANLIYGMLTLPSNMFYTVTLPATLWFFDKAKPDERILFIDARNVFTQIDRAHREFSDEQVRNLSLISQLRLGDRHEFIEAVDDYFAAGFAALAESHAHIAPLAEQLLAVLDDAEGRQAVSTMQEEWAALKPLQKRFAAYQAKADPNASIAVSNRPACAARTLRPVLRGAACRPQAAGPPRAPAREAPHRGGAGRGQARRYRPRHQGAEGRIGSPARRSAPRRILVRARALAAGALPRRRLRGCHRAVQAGHAGRGEGAGLVAQSRALRGRGDRGGWEDGGGVCRRVAGDER
;
A
#
# COMPACT_ATOMS: atom_id res chain seq x y z
N MET A 1 -10.64 22.37 -7.05
CA MET A 1 -11.29 21.27 -7.81
C MET A 1 -11.87 20.25 -6.82
N THR A 2 -13.04 19.65 -7.09
CA THR A 2 -13.64 18.60 -6.22
C THR A 2 -12.99 17.22 -6.46
N LYS A 3 -13.08 16.29 -5.49
CA LYS A 3 -12.57 14.90 -5.63
C LYS A 3 -13.17 14.17 -6.84
N HIS A 4 -14.44 14.44 -7.17
CA HIS A 4 -15.09 13.88 -8.36
C HIS A 4 -14.53 14.46 -9.66
N GLN A 5 -14.31 15.78 -9.71
CA GLN A 5 -13.69 16.42 -10.87
C GLN A 5 -12.26 15.93 -11.09
N LEU A 6 -11.49 15.73 -10.02
CA LEU A 6 -10.14 15.15 -10.09
C LEU A 6 -10.16 13.76 -10.72
N LYS A 7 -10.97 12.85 -10.18
CA LYS A 7 -11.10 11.47 -10.71
C LYS A 7 -11.50 11.45 -12.18
N LYS A 8 -12.40 12.37 -12.57
CA LYS A 8 -12.80 12.51 -13.97
C LYS A 8 -11.63 12.99 -14.84
N LEU A 9 -10.90 14.01 -14.41
CA LEU A 9 -9.72 14.52 -15.10
C LEU A 9 -8.67 13.41 -15.26
N GLU A 10 -8.31 12.72 -14.18
CA GLU A 10 -7.41 11.57 -14.17
C GLU A 10 -7.82 10.53 -15.22
N ALA A 11 -9.09 10.09 -15.19
CA ALA A 11 -9.61 9.10 -16.13
C ALA A 11 -9.65 9.58 -17.58
N ASP A 12 -9.95 10.86 -17.82
CA ASP A 12 -10.00 11.45 -19.16
C ASP A 12 -8.57 11.59 -19.74
N LEU A 13 -7.60 12.05 -18.94
CA LEU A 13 -6.19 12.12 -19.31
C LEU A 13 -5.61 10.73 -19.58
N TRP A 14 -5.90 9.74 -18.73
CA TRP A 14 -5.45 8.37 -18.94
C TRP A 14 -6.06 7.75 -20.20
N ARG A 15 -7.35 7.95 -20.46
CA ARG A 15 -7.98 7.48 -21.71
C ARG A 15 -7.30 8.06 -22.94
N ALA A 16 -6.90 9.33 -22.88
CA ALA A 16 -6.17 9.98 -23.94
C ALA A 16 -4.77 9.37 -24.15
N ALA A 17 -4.07 9.00 -23.07
CA ALA A 17 -2.79 8.31 -23.14
C ALA A 17 -2.92 6.82 -23.58
N ASP A 18 -3.87 6.07 -23.03
CA ASP A 18 -4.13 4.66 -23.37
C ASP A 18 -4.58 4.48 -24.82
N SER A 19 -5.19 5.51 -25.43
CA SER A 19 -5.49 5.50 -26.87
C SER A 19 -4.23 5.31 -27.73
N LEU A 20 -3.04 5.70 -27.24
CA LEU A 20 -1.78 5.43 -27.91
C LEU A 20 -1.43 3.94 -27.87
N ARG A 21 -1.70 3.25 -26.76
CA ARG A 21 -1.49 1.80 -26.69
C ARG A 21 -2.35 1.06 -27.70
N ALA A 22 -3.58 1.49 -27.91
CA ALA A 22 -4.51 0.84 -28.83
C ALA A 22 -4.17 1.10 -30.31
N ASN A 23 -3.55 2.25 -30.62
CA ASN A 23 -3.38 2.74 -31.99
C ASN A 23 -1.91 2.94 -32.42
N SER A 24 -0.93 2.53 -31.60
CA SER A 24 0.49 2.52 -31.95
C SER A 24 1.09 1.12 -31.79
N ASP A 25 2.29 0.92 -32.32
CA ASP A 25 3.10 -0.29 -32.20
C ASP A 25 3.96 -0.33 -30.91
N LEU A 26 3.71 0.59 -29.97
CA LEU A 26 4.52 0.78 -28.76
C LEU A 26 4.00 -0.02 -27.57
N LYS A 27 4.93 -0.54 -26.76
CA LYS A 27 4.62 -1.16 -25.47
C LYS A 27 4.39 -0.11 -24.39
N ALA A 28 3.64 -0.46 -23.34
CA ALA A 28 3.42 0.39 -22.16
C ALA A 28 4.72 1.00 -21.61
N SER A 29 5.76 0.17 -21.49
CA SER A 29 7.09 0.59 -21.03
C SER A 29 7.85 1.53 -21.97
N GLU A 30 7.41 1.65 -23.23
CA GLU A 30 8.05 2.52 -24.22
C GLU A 30 7.42 3.92 -24.27
N TYR A 31 6.16 4.07 -23.85
CA TYR A 31 5.47 5.36 -23.84
C TYR A 31 5.18 5.92 -22.43
N SER A 32 5.38 5.13 -21.36
CA SER A 32 5.21 5.58 -19.97
C SER A 32 6.15 6.75 -19.61
N THR A 33 7.45 6.60 -19.85
CA THR A 33 8.44 7.65 -19.55
C THR A 33 8.16 8.96 -20.29
N PRO A 34 7.92 8.96 -21.63
CA PRO A 34 7.59 10.21 -22.32
C PRO A 34 6.29 10.88 -21.88
N VAL A 35 5.25 10.10 -21.55
CA VAL A 35 3.98 10.63 -21.03
C VAL A 35 4.21 11.31 -19.68
N LEU A 36 4.89 10.63 -18.75
CA LEU A 36 5.23 11.18 -17.44
C LEU A 36 6.14 12.42 -17.57
N GLY A 37 7.06 12.43 -18.54
CA GLY A 37 7.85 13.60 -18.87
C GLY A 37 7.02 14.80 -19.31
N LEU A 38 6.01 14.62 -20.15
CA LEU A 38 5.14 15.73 -20.58
C LEU A 38 4.26 16.26 -19.43
N ILE A 39 3.80 15.38 -18.53
CA ILE A 39 3.12 15.79 -17.31
C ILE A 39 4.07 16.61 -16.43
N PHE A 40 5.33 16.18 -16.30
CA PHE A 40 6.36 16.93 -15.57
C PHE A 40 6.64 18.31 -16.19
N LEU A 41 6.74 18.38 -17.52
CA LEU A 41 6.93 19.65 -18.23
C LEU A 41 5.75 20.61 -18.01
N LYS A 42 4.52 20.09 -18.03
CA LYS A 42 3.31 20.86 -17.73
C LYS A 42 3.30 21.37 -16.29
N PHE A 43 3.74 20.55 -15.34
CA PHE A 43 3.95 20.94 -13.95
C PHE A 43 4.96 22.09 -13.84
N ALA A 44 6.13 21.95 -14.46
CA ALA A 44 7.19 22.94 -14.38
C ALA A 44 6.77 24.29 -15.01
N ASP A 45 6.05 24.25 -16.14
CA ASP A 45 5.51 25.45 -16.79
C ASP A 45 4.43 26.15 -15.97
N ASN A 46 3.46 25.41 -15.43
CA ASN A 46 2.42 25.99 -14.59
C ASN A 46 3.02 26.61 -13.31
N ASN A 47 3.98 25.93 -12.67
CA ASN A 47 4.64 26.44 -11.48
C ASN A 47 5.47 27.70 -11.77
N TYR A 48 6.21 27.73 -12.88
CA TYR A 48 6.94 28.92 -13.30
C TYR A 48 5.99 30.09 -13.61
N ARG A 49 4.93 29.84 -14.39
CA ARG A 49 3.93 30.85 -14.78
C ARG A 49 3.22 31.48 -13.58
N LYS A 50 2.92 30.69 -12.55
CA LYS A 50 2.32 31.18 -11.30
C LYS A 50 3.19 32.21 -10.58
N HIS A 51 4.51 32.12 -10.73
CA HIS A 51 5.47 32.99 -10.07
C HIS A 51 6.10 34.03 -11.02
N GLU A 52 5.75 34.00 -12.31
CA GLU A 52 6.41 34.76 -13.36
C GLU A 52 6.37 36.28 -13.13
N ASP A 53 5.20 36.82 -12.77
CA ASP A 53 5.05 38.26 -12.47
C ASP A 53 5.96 38.70 -11.31
N ALA A 54 6.05 37.88 -10.26
CA ALA A 54 6.90 38.15 -9.11
C ALA A 54 8.39 38.06 -9.46
N ILE A 55 8.77 37.07 -10.27
CA ILE A 55 10.13 36.87 -10.79
C ILE A 55 10.55 38.08 -11.64
N LEU A 56 9.70 38.51 -12.57
CA LEU A 56 9.97 39.66 -13.45
C LEU A 56 10.03 40.97 -12.68
N ALA A 57 9.19 41.15 -11.67
CA ALA A 57 9.23 42.32 -10.79
C ALA A 57 10.54 42.38 -9.99
N GLU A 58 11.01 41.25 -9.46
CA GLU A 58 12.30 41.19 -8.77
C GLU A 58 13.48 41.41 -9.72
N TYR A 59 13.50 40.73 -10.86
CA TYR A 59 14.52 40.91 -11.88
C TYR A 59 14.63 42.39 -12.30
N SER A 60 13.50 43.04 -12.57
CA SER A 60 13.45 44.46 -12.92
C SER A 60 13.97 45.38 -11.82
N LYS A 61 13.82 45.01 -10.54
CA LYS A 61 14.38 45.78 -9.40
C LYS A 61 15.90 45.73 -9.35
N HIS A 62 16.51 44.64 -9.79
CA HIS A 62 17.97 44.43 -9.73
C HIS A 62 18.69 44.75 -11.05
N LYS A 63 17.98 44.80 -12.17
CA LYS A 63 18.51 45.08 -13.50
C LYS A 63 19.30 46.39 -13.55
N GLY A 64 20.51 46.35 -14.12
CA GLY A 64 21.38 47.53 -14.27
C GLY A 64 21.96 48.09 -12.97
N LYS A 65 21.84 47.38 -11.85
CA LYS A 65 22.45 47.75 -10.55
C LYS A 65 23.67 46.87 -10.27
N ARG A 66 24.52 47.28 -9.32
CA ARG A 66 25.65 46.45 -8.84
C ARG A 66 25.20 45.08 -8.30
N SER A 67 23.94 44.98 -7.84
CA SER A 67 23.30 43.75 -7.37
C SER A 67 22.53 43.02 -8.47
N GLU A 68 22.91 43.15 -9.74
CA GLU A 68 22.20 42.49 -10.84
C GLU A 68 22.27 40.97 -10.68
N ARG A 69 21.13 40.31 -10.92
CA ARG A 69 20.94 38.87 -10.80
C ARG A 69 20.37 38.34 -12.10
N LYS A 70 20.73 37.12 -12.50
CA LYS A 70 20.15 36.51 -13.70
C LYS A 70 18.68 36.16 -13.42
N LEU A 71 17.85 36.31 -14.44
CA LEU A 71 16.43 35.93 -14.36
C LEU A 71 16.26 34.46 -13.93
N ALA A 72 17.11 33.58 -14.45
CA ALA A 72 17.11 32.16 -14.10
C ALA A 72 17.39 31.90 -12.61
N ASP A 73 18.36 32.59 -12.03
CA ASP A 73 18.72 32.43 -10.61
C ASP A 73 17.55 32.85 -9.70
N ILE A 74 16.89 33.97 -10.02
CA ILE A 74 15.70 34.44 -9.29
C ILE A 74 14.56 33.44 -9.41
N ALA A 75 14.33 32.91 -10.62
CA ALA A 75 13.26 31.96 -10.87
C ALA A 75 13.44 30.64 -10.11
N VAL A 76 14.65 30.08 -10.12
CA VAL A 76 14.99 28.85 -9.39
C VAL A 76 14.82 29.05 -7.89
N GLU A 77 15.23 30.20 -7.33
CA GLU A 77 15.02 30.46 -5.90
C GLU A 77 13.55 30.65 -5.53
N ARG A 78 12.74 31.25 -6.40
CA ARG A 78 11.33 31.53 -6.12
C ARG A 78 10.43 30.32 -6.24
N CYS A 79 10.64 29.49 -7.26
CA CYS A 79 9.72 28.39 -7.59
C CYS A 79 10.43 27.07 -7.93
N GLY A 80 11.76 27.01 -7.90
CA GLY A 80 12.53 25.80 -8.17
C GLY A 80 12.78 25.51 -9.65
N PHE A 81 12.23 26.31 -10.57
CA PHE A 81 12.34 26.11 -12.01
C PHE A 81 12.55 27.42 -12.75
N TYR A 82 13.29 27.36 -13.86
CA TYR A 82 13.34 28.41 -14.86
C TYR A 82 13.08 27.79 -16.23
N LEU A 83 12.07 28.30 -16.93
CA LEU A 83 11.74 27.83 -18.27
C LEU A 83 11.95 28.97 -19.28
N PRO A 84 12.95 28.86 -20.17
CA PRO A 84 13.08 29.80 -21.28
C PRO A 84 11.91 29.65 -22.27
N GLU A 85 11.72 30.64 -23.14
CA GLU A 85 10.58 30.71 -24.06
C GLU A 85 10.35 29.42 -24.87
N HIS A 86 11.42 28.85 -25.44
CA HIS A 86 11.35 27.61 -26.23
C HIS A 86 11.01 26.35 -25.41
N ALA A 87 11.09 26.43 -24.08
CA ALA A 87 10.72 25.36 -23.17
C ALA A 87 9.31 25.52 -22.58
N ARG A 88 8.63 26.64 -22.86
CA ARG A 88 7.27 26.90 -22.36
C ARG A 88 6.28 25.98 -23.05
N TYR A 89 5.29 25.52 -22.29
CA TYR A 89 4.32 24.55 -22.80
C TYR A 89 3.51 25.12 -23.97
N ASP A 90 3.10 26.39 -23.85
CA ASP A 90 2.34 27.10 -24.88
C ASP A 90 3.13 27.29 -26.18
N TYR A 91 4.44 27.54 -26.09
CA TYR A 91 5.32 27.61 -27.25
C TYR A 91 5.33 26.28 -28.02
N LEU A 92 5.51 25.16 -27.32
CA LEU A 92 5.53 23.83 -27.93
C LEU A 92 4.19 23.45 -28.56
N LEU A 93 3.07 23.87 -27.96
CA LEU A 93 1.72 23.62 -28.46
C LEU A 93 1.45 24.33 -29.80
N HIS A 94 2.02 25.53 -29.97
CA HIS A 94 1.82 26.38 -31.16
C HIS A 94 2.92 26.25 -32.22
N LEU A 95 3.86 25.31 -32.06
CA LEU A 95 4.90 25.05 -33.06
C LEU A 95 4.27 24.62 -34.41
N PRO A 96 4.70 25.19 -35.54
CA PRO A 96 4.24 24.78 -36.87
C PRO A 96 4.42 23.28 -37.12
N ASP A 97 3.54 22.68 -37.92
CA ASP A 97 3.61 21.24 -38.25
C ASP A 97 4.89 20.86 -39.02
N SER A 98 5.53 21.83 -39.69
CA SER A 98 6.82 21.65 -40.36
C SER A 98 8.00 21.44 -39.40
N GLU A 99 7.87 21.88 -38.15
CA GLU A 99 8.92 21.74 -37.15
C GLU A 99 8.98 20.33 -36.55
N ASP A 100 10.18 19.93 -36.11
CA ASP A 100 10.37 18.66 -35.41
C ASP A 100 10.00 18.81 -33.93
N ILE A 101 8.76 18.40 -33.62
CA ILE A 101 8.23 18.46 -32.26
C ILE A 101 9.03 17.62 -31.25
N ALA A 102 9.57 16.47 -31.65
CA ALA A 102 10.35 15.62 -30.75
C ALA A 102 11.67 16.31 -30.37
N LYS A 103 12.31 16.95 -31.36
CA LYS A 103 13.49 17.79 -31.13
C LYS A 103 13.19 18.99 -30.24
N ALA A 104 12.05 19.65 -30.42
CA ALA A 104 11.65 20.79 -29.60
C ALA A 104 11.38 20.37 -28.14
N ILE A 105 10.65 19.28 -27.91
CA ILE A 105 10.41 18.73 -26.57
C ILE A 105 11.75 18.35 -25.91
N LYS A 106 12.66 17.68 -26.62
CA LYS A 106 14.01 17.40 -26.09
C LYS A 106 14.74 18.67 -25.68
N GLY A 107 14.67 19.74 -26.49
CA GLY A 107 15.23 21.04 -26.16
C GLY A 107 14.65 21.63 -24.87
N ALA A 108 13.33 21.53 -24.69
CA ALA A 108 12.64 21.98 -23.47
C ALA A 108 13.10 21.21 -22.22
N MET A 109 13.20 19.87 -22.31
CA MET A 109 13.66 19.04 -21.20
C MET A 109 15.11 19.35 -20.82
N LEU A 110 16.00 19.46 -21.80
CA LEU A 110 17.39 19.87 -21.58
C LEU A 110 17.50 21.25 -20.91
N ALA A 111 16.65 22.20 -21.31
CA ALA A 111 16.62 23.51 -20.68
C ALA A 111 16.28 23.43 -19.19
N ILE A 112 15.33 22.57 -18.79
CA ILE A 112 15.01 22.36 -17.37
C ILE A 112 16.19 21.75 -16.61
N GLU A 113 16.85 20.74 -17.17
CA GLU A 113 17.99 20.06 -16.52
C GLU A 113 19.18 21.01 -16.28
N ILE A 114 19.45 21.94 -17.21
CA ILE A 114 20.54 22.91 -17.08
C ILE A 114 20.41 23.76 -15.80
N TYR A 115 19.19 24.16 -15.44
CA TYR A 115 18.95 25.02 -14.29
C TYR A 115 18.59 24.25 -13.01
N LYS A 116 18.41 22.93 -13.10
CA LYS A 116 18.13 22.06 -11.95
C LYS A 116 19.04 20.82 -11.99
N PRO A 117 20.27 20.91 -11.44
CA PRO A 117 21.27 19.84 -11.50
C PRO A 117 20.79 18.49 -10.96
N GLU A 118 19.87 18.50 -9.99
CA GLU A 118 19.24 17.29 -9.43
C GLU A 118 18.50 16.44 -10.49
N LEU A 119 18.05 17.08 -11.58
CA LEU A 119 17.36 16.45 -12.71
C LEU A 119 18.27 16.15 -13.90
N GLN A 120 19.58 16.35 -13.80
CA GLN A 120 20.48 16.09 -14.91
C GLN A 120 20.42 14.61 -15.36
N GLY A 121 20.08 14.38 -16.63
CA GLY A 121 19.88 13.04 -17.20
C GLY A 121 18.63 12.30 -16.70
N VAL A 122 17.70 13.01 -16.05
CA VAL A 122 16.47 12.44 -15.48
C VAL A 122 15.29 12.58 -16.43
N LEU A 123 15.14 13.71 -17.12
CA LEU A 123 13.99 13.95 -17.96
C LEU A 123 14.12 13.15 -19.27
N PRO A 124 13.02 12.62 -19.82
CA PRO A 124 13.06 11.94 -21.11
C PRO A 124 13.50 12.92 -22.20
N GLN A 125 14.33 12.44 -23.11
CA GLN A 125 14.88 13.22 -24.20
C GLN A 125 14.76 12.40 -25.49
N ASP A 126 15.64 11.42 -25.68
CA ASP A 126 15.69 10.65 -26.92
C ASP A 126 14.50 9.70 -27.09
N GLU A 127 13.78 9.42 -26.01
CA GLU A 127 12.57 8.62 -25.99
C GLU A 127 11.47 9.24 -26.87
N TYR A 128 11.41 10.57 -27.03
CA TYR A 128 10.42 11.23 -27.89
C TYR A 128 10.61 10.94 -29.38
N PHE A 129 11.83 10.70 -29.84
CA PHE A 129 12.09 10.35 -31.25
C PHE A 129 11.60 8.95 -31.61
N ARG A 130 11.28 8.10 -30.62
CA ARG A 130 10.69 6.78 -30.89
C ARG A 130 9.29 6.93 -31.49
N PHE A 131 8.54 7.95 -31.08
CA PHE A 131 7.22 8.26 -31.64
C PHE A 131 7.29 8.73 -33.09
N THR A 132 8.42 9.24 -33.56
CA THR A 132 8.53 9.82 -34.90
C THR A 132 9.17 8.86 -35.91
N ARG A 133 9.42 7.59 -35.54
CA ARG A 133 10.05 6.59 -36.40
C ARG A 133 9.15 6.09 -37.52
N SER A 134 7.85 6.00 -37.29
CA SER A 134 6.86 5.61 -38.29
C SER A 134 5.99 6.81 -38.66
N GLU A 135 5.60 6.91 -39.93
CA GLU A 135 4.70 7.96 -40.41
C GLU A 135 3.35 7.95 -39.68
N GLN A 136 2.91 6.77 -39.23
CA GLN A 136 1.67 6.58 -38.46
C GLN A 136 1.75 7.21 -37.06
N ASN A 137 2.93 7.21 -36.43
CA ASN A 137 3.11 7.68 -35.06
C ASN A 137 3.62 9.13 -34.97
N ARG A 138 4.03 9.74 -36.09
CA ARG A 138 4.68 11.06 -36.11
C ARG A 138 3.87 12.18 -35.44
N GLY A 139 2.54 12.07 -35.44
CA GLY A 139 1.63 13.01 -34.77
C GLY A 139 1.47 12.82 -33.26
N ILE A 140 1.92 11.68 -32.69
CA ILE A 140 1.68 11.31 -31.29
C ILE A 140 2.19 12.35 -30.30
N PRO A 141 3.42 12.90 -30.40
CA PRO A 141 3.90 13.88 -29.43
C PRO A 141 3.05 15.16 -29.40
N ARG A 142 2.58 15.63 -30.57
CA ARG A 142 1.66 16.79 -30.65
C ARG A 142 0.31 16.47 -30.04
N GLN A 143 -0.22 15.26 -30.28
CA GLN A 143 -1.49 14.84 -29.69
C GLN A 143 -1.39 14.76 -28.16
N LEU A 144 -0.29 14.21 -27.63
CA LEU A 144 -0.05 14.17 -26.19
C LEU A 144 0.04 15.57 -25.57
N LEU A 145 0.76 16.50 -26.22
CA LEU A 145 0.81 17.90 -25.78
C LEU A 145 -0.59 18.54 -25.73
N LYS A 146 -1.42 18.28 -26.75
CA LYS A 146 -2.81 18.77 -26.77
C LYS A 146 -3.64 18.15 -25.64
N ASN A 147 -3.52 16.84 -25.41
CA ASN A 147 -4.29 16.14 -24.39
C ASN A 147 -3.97 16.64 -22.98
N PHE A 148 -2.70 16.91 -22.68
CA PHE A 148 -2.27 17.39 -21.35
C PHE A 148 -2.37 18.92 -21.21
N ALA A 149 -2.69 19.66 -22.28
CA ALA A 149 -2.97 21.09 -22.20
C ALA A 149 -4.22 21.40 -21.35
N ASP A 150 -5.17 20.46 -21.27
CA ASP A 150 -6.40 20.56 -20.48
C ASP A 150 -6.17 20.57 -18.96
N ILE A 151 -4.95 20.27 -18.50
CA ILE A 151 -4.58 20.42 -17.09
C ILE A 151 -4.66 21.92 -16.72
N PRO A 152 -5.48 22.31 -15.71
CA PRO A 152 -5.71 23.71 -15.37
C PRO A 152 -4.42 24.49 -15.16
N ALA A 153 -4.34 25.73 -15.66
CA ALA A 153 -3.15 26.56 -15.53
C ALA A 153 -2.86 26.98 -14.08
N ASP A 154 -3.89 27.01 -13.24
CA ASP A 154 -3.84 27.29 -11.80
C ASP A 154 -3.67 26.03 -10.93
N ALA A 155 -3.47 24.86 -11.56
CA ALA A 155 -3.15 23.61 -10.87
C ALA A 155 -1.92 23.80 -9.97
N ASP A 156 -2.07 23.45 -8.69
CA ASP A 156 -1.00 23.46 -7.70
C ASP A 156 -0.18 22.17 -7.73
N GLY A 157 0.92 22.16 -6.96
CA GLY A 157 1.80 20.99 -6.85
C GLY A 157 1.07 19.73 -6.37
N ASP A 158 0.13 19.89 -5.43
CA ASP A 158 -0.66 18.79 -4.89
C ASP A 158 -1.53 18.09 -5.94
N LEU A 159 -2.13 18.87 -6.86
CA LEU A 159 -2.88 18.33 -7.99
C LEU A 159 -1.95 17.57 -8.95
N PHE A 160 -0.80 18.14 -9.29
CA PHE A 160 0.16 17.46 -10.18
C PHE A 160 0.72 16.18 -9.56
N GLY A 161 1.04 16.18 -8.27
CA GLY A 161 1.48 14.98 -7.55
C GLY A 161 0.45 13.86 -7.62
N GLN A 162 -0.84 14.18 -7.44
CA GLN A 162 -1.92 13.20 -7.56
C GLN A 162 -2.06 12.63 -8.98
N ILE A 163 -2.03 13.50 -10.00
CA ILE A 163 -2.05 13.05 -11.41
C ILE A 163 -0.83 12.17 -11.71
N TYR A 164 0.36 12.56 -11.25
CA TYR A 164 1.60 11.81 -11.50
C TYR A 164 1.56 10.42 -10.86
N GLU A 165 1.15 10.32 -9.59
CA GLU A 165 0.97 9.06 -8.88
C GLU A 165 -0.11 8.17 -9.53
N TYR A 166 -1.20 8.77 -10.01
CA TYR A 166 -2.25 8.05 -10.73
C TYR A 166 -1.70 7.40 -12.02
N PHE A 167 -0.96 8.16 -12.83
CA PHE A 167 -0.34 7.63 -14.04
C PHE A 167 0.70 6.55 -13.73
N LEU A 168 1.52 6.71 -12.69
CA LEU A 168 2.45 5.67 -12.25
C LEU A 168 1.72 4.36 -11.89
N ALA A 169 0.60 4.44 -11.18
CA ALA A 169 -0.21 3.28 -10.82
C ALA A 169 -0.82 2.60 -12.05
N GLU A 170 -1.44 3.36 -12.94
CA GLU A 170 -2.04 2.85 -14.17
C GLU A 170 -1.01 2.20 -15.10
N PHE A 171 0.18 2.79 -15.24
CA PHE A 171 1.28 2.19 -16.00
C PHE A 171 1.72 0.86 -15.40
N ALA A 172 1.89 0.79 -14.08
CA ALA A 172 2.24 -0.45 -13.39
C ALA A 172 1.18 -1.55 -13.57
N MET A 173 -0.12 -1.17 -13.54
CA MET A 173 -1.22 -2.08 -13.82
C MET A 173 -1.21 -2.60 -15.27
N SER A 174 -0.88 -1.72 -16.22
CA SER A 174 -0.86 -2.05 -17.66
C SER A 174 0.34 -2.93 -18.08
N GLU A 175 1.49 -2.77 -17.42
CA GLU A 175 2.72 -3.50 -17.75
C GLU A 175 2.69 -4.96 -17.28
N GLY A 176 1.85 -5.31 -16.29
CA GLY A 176 1.69 -6.68 -15.81
C GLY A 176 3.02 -7.34 -15.45
N GLN A 177 3.72 -6.83 -14.43
CA GLN A 177 5.11 -7.24 -14.21
C GLN A 177 5.25 -8.67 -13.66
N GLY A 178 5.95 -9.52 -14.42
CA GLY A 178 6.39 -10.86 -14.03
C GLY A 178 7.75 -10.93 -13.32
N GLY A 179 8.18 -9.84 -12.68
CA GLY A 179 9.57 -9.62 -12.25
C GLY A 179 9.85 -9.45 -10.76
N GLY A 180 8.88 -9.71 -9.87
CA GLY A 180 9.10 -9.64 -8.41
C GLY A 180 9.14 -8.22 -7.82
N GLU A 181 9.29 -7.17 -8.65
CA GLU A 181 9.07 -5.78 -8.28
C GLU A 181 7.55 -5.49 -8.36
N PHE A 182 6.93 -5.13 -7.22
CA PHE A 182 5.49 -4.95 -7.12
C PHE A 182 5.14 -3.50 -6.83
N PHE A 183 4.29 -2.91 -7.67
CA PHE A 183 3.68 -1.62 -7.33
C PHE A 183 2.84 -1.76 -6.06
N THR A 184 3.16 -0.97 -5.05
CA THR A 184 2.49 -1.02 -3.76
C THR A 184 1.26 -0.11 -3.80
N PRO A 185 0.04 -0.64 -3.61
CA PRO A 185 -1.16 0.19 -3.63
C PRO A 185 -1.09 1.30 -2.58
N ARG A 186 -1.59 2.48 -2.95
CA ARG A 186 -1.58 3.68 -2.09
C ARG A 186 -2.14 3.39 -0.70
N SER A 187 -3.24 2.66 -0.60
CA SER A 187 -3.90 2.34 0.66
C SER A 187 -3.03 1.48 1.60
N VAL A 188 -2.16 0.62 1.05
CA VAL A 188 -1.21 -0.20 1.84
C VAL A 188 -0.07 0.68 2.34
N VAL A 189 0.46 1.55 1.49
CA VAL A 189 1.51 2.51 1.89
C VAL A 189 1.00 3.44 2.99
N GLN A 190 -0.20 4.00 2.83
CA GLN A 190 -0.83 4.86 3.85
C GLN A 190 -1.00 4.14 5.20
N LEU A 191 -1.36 2.85 5.18
CA LEU A 191 -1.44 2.05 6.39
C LEU A 191 -0.05 1.86 7.05
N MET A 192 0.99 1.59 6.26
CA MET A 192 2.36 1.49 6.77
C MET A 192 2.79 2.81 7.42
N VAL A 193 2.60 3.93 6.73
CA VAL A 193 2.94 5.26 7.22
C VAL A 193 2.13 5.62 8.47
N GLY A 194 0.82 5.34 8.49
CA GLY A 194 -0.04 5.61 9.64
C GLY A 194 0.32 4.81 10.89
N ILE A 195 0.96 3.64 10.75
CA ILE A 195 1.50 2.87 11.88
C ILE A 195 2.90 3.39 12.29
N LEU A 196 3.74 3.78 11.34
CA LEU A 196 5.08 4.33 11.63
C LEU A 196 5.03 5.70 12.31
N GLN A 197 4.10 6.55 11.85
CA GLN A 197 3.96 7.96 12.20
C GLN A 197 5.27 8.74 12.10
N PRO A 198 5.81 8.94 10.87
CA PRO A 198 6.95 9.81 10.72
C PRO A 198 6.56 11.26 11.05
N HIS A 199 7.31 11.91 11.94
CA HIS A 199 7.11 13.31 12.35
C HIS A 199 8.24 14.26 11.89
N GLY A 200 9.15 13.76 11.03
CA GLY A 200 10.37 14.44 10.59
C GLY A 200 11.58 13.52 10.65
N GLY A 201 12.74 13.97 10.14
CA GLY A 201 13.99 13.19 10.13
C GLY A 201 14.25 12.46 8.80
N THR A 202 15.00 11.35 8.83
CA THR A 202 15.42 10.65 7.61
C THR A 202 14.60 9.40 7.33
N ILE A 203 14.08 9.28 6.10
CA ILE A 203 13.34 8.10 5.61
C ILE A 203 14.18 7.40 4.54
N TYR A 204 14.40 6.10 4.69
CA TYR A 204 15.15 5.29 3.73
C TYR A 204 14.27 4.20 3.12
N ASP A 205 14.30 4.10 1.79
CA ASP A 205 13.74 2.98 1.04
C ASP A 205 14.86 2.31 0.21
N PRO A 206 15.31 1.10 0.59
CA PRO A 206 16.38 0.39 -0.09
C PRO A 206 15.95 -0.27 -1.43
N ALA A 207 14.69 -0.16 -1.84
CA ALA A 207 14.15 -0.68 -3.09
C ALA A 207 12.99 0.21 -3.56
N CYS A 208 13.29 1.50 -3.77
CA CYS A 208 12.29 2.55 -3.74
C CYS A 208 11.32 2.59 -4.92
N GLY A 209 11.60 1.85 -6.00
CA GLY A 209 10.80 1.91 -7.20
C GLY A 209 10.62 3.35 -7.67
N SER A 210 9.39 3.74 -8.00
CA SER A 210 9.02 5.10 -8.41
C SER A 210 8.94 6.13 -7.27
N GLY A 211 9.35 5.77 -6.04
CA GLY A 211 9.38 6.70 -4.89
C GLY A 211 8.02 6.98 -4.24
N GLY A 212 6.97 6.21 -4.57
CA GLY A 212 5.61 6.42 -4.03
C GLY A 212 5.54 6.34 -2.50
N MET A 213 6.40 5.55 -1.84
CA MET A 213 6.47 5.49 -0.37
C MET A 213 6.86 6.82 0.27
N PHE A 214 7.76 7.57 -0.37
CA PHE A 214 8.18 8.90 0.09
C PHE A 214 7.06 9.93 -0.02
N VAL A 215 6.33 9.92 -1.13
CA VAL A 215 5.18 10.81 -1.38
C VAL A 215 4.10 10.62 -0.32
N GLN A 216 3.71 9.38 -0.03
CA GLN A 216 2.70 9.13 1.00
C GLN A 216 3.19 9.50 2.41
N SER A 217 4.48 9.32 2.70
CA SER A 217 5.09 9.72 3.97
C SER A 217 5.03 11.24 4.16
N ALA A 218 5.34 12.00 3.12
CA ALA A 218 5.25 13.46 3.15
C ALA A 218 3.80 13.94 3.31
N HIS A 219 2.87 13.33 2.58
CA HIS A 219 1.45 13.67 2.68
C HIS A 219 0.90 13.42 4.08
N PHE A 220 1.31 12.32 4.73
CA PHE A 220 0.96 12.04 6.12
C PHE A 220 1.47 13.16 7.05
N ILE A 221 2.74 13.56 6.92
CA ILE A 221 3.33 14.62 7.74
C ILE A 221 2.57 15.93 7.55
N GLU A 222 2.26 16.31 6.30
CA GLU A 222 1.52 17.55 6.03
C GLU A 222 0.11 17.55 6.64
N GLN A 223 -0.58 16.40 6.59
CA GLN A 223 -1.89 16.25 7.22
C GLN A 223 -1.83 16.37 8.74
N HIS A 224 -0.80 15.80 9.38
CA HIS A 224 -0.66 15.77 10.85
C HIS A 224 0.14 16.97 11.41
N ARG A 225 0.72 17.81 10.53
CA ARG A 225 1.36 19.09 10.90
C ARG A 225 0.37 20.11 11.43
N ARG A 226 -0.90 20.06 10.98
CA ARG A 226 -1.95 20.97 11.46
C ARG A 226 -2.30 20.75 12.93
N ASP A 227 -2.08 19.54 13.43
CA ASP A 227 -2.39 19.16 14.81
C ASP A 227 -1.20 19.40 15.76
N GLN A 228 0.01 19.62 15.22
CA GLN A 228 1.21 19.95 15.99
C GLN A 228 1.58 21.42 15.80
N ALA A 229 0.99 22.27 16.63
CA ALA A 229 1.43 23.65 16.80
C ALA A 229 2.94 23.66 17.11
N GLU A 230 3.71 24.25 16.20
CA GLU A 230 5.16 24.53 16.32
C GLU A 230 6.10 23.31 16.22
N GLY A 231 6.71 23.12 15.04
CA GLY A 231 8.06 22.51 14.97
C GLY A 231 8.27 21.25 14.11
N GLY A 232 7.31 20.81 13.31
CA GLY A 232 7.49 19.61 12.46
C GLY A 232 8.65 19.78 11.46
N SER A 233 9.77 19.11 11.70
CA SER A 233 10.95 19.16 10.83
C SER A 233 10.68 18.53 9.47
N ASP A 234 11.26 19.09 8.42
CA ASP A 234 11.19 18.50 7.08
C ASP A 234 11.81 17.10 7.09
N ILE A 235 11.26 16.21 6.26
CA ILE A 235 11.89 14.92 5.98
C ILE A 235 12.93 15.05 4.89
N TYR A 236 13.99 14.26 5.02
CA TYR A 236 14.93 14.00 3.94
C TYR A 236 14.85 12.53 3.56
N VAL A 237 14.64 12.27 2.28
CA VAL A 237 14.43 10.90 1.79
C VAL A 237 15.68 10.36 1.11
N TYR A 238 15.97 9.09 1.35
CA TYR A 238 17.08 8.36 0.75
C TYR A 238 16.51 7.12 0.05
N GLY A 239 16.76 7.02 -1.25
CA GLY A 239 16.24 5.94 -2.09
C GLY A 239 17.37 5.17 -2.77
N GLN A 240 17.17 3.87 -2.91
CA GLN A 240 18.00 3.01 -3.74
C GLN A 240 17.12 2.19 -4.67
N GLU A 241 17.48 2.15 -5.95
CA GLU A 241 16.76 1.40 -6.96
C GLU A 241 17.77 0.83 -7.97
N LYS A 242 17.58 -0.42 -8.41
CA LYS A 242 18.50 -1.11 -9.31
C LYS A 242 18.37 -0.59 -10.75
N THR A 243 17.15 -0.28 -11.17
CA THR A 243 16.83 0.07 -12.56
C THR A 243 16.92 1.57 -12.78
N LEU A 244 17.82 2.02 -13.67
CA LEU A 244 18.04 3.44 -13.94
C LEU A 244 16.76 4.17 -14.39
N GLU A 245 15.96 3.56 -15.26
CA GLU A 245 14.71 4.17 -15.73
C GLU A 245 13.74 4.42 -14.56
N THR A 246 13.63 3.48 -13.64
CA THR A 246 12.83 3.62 -12.43
C THR A 246 13.38 4.69 -11.49
N VAL A 247 14.71 4.83 -11.37
CA VAL A 247 15.36 5.94 -10.64
C VAL A 247 14.95 7.30 -11.22
N LYS A 248 14.90 7.43 -12.56
CA LYS A 248 14.47 8.68 -13.21
C LYS A 248 13.02 9.01 -12.85
N LEU A 249 12.12 8.02 -12.91
CA LEU A 249 10.72 8.19 -12.50
C LEU A 249 10.61 8.64 -11.04
N ALA A 250 11.38 8.04 -10.14
CA ALA A 250 11.38 8.40 -8.73
C ALA A 250 11.88 9.83 -8.50
N LYS A 251 12.96 10.25 -9.17
CA LYS A 251 13.47 11.62 -9.08
C LYS A 251 12.46 12.65 -9.60
N MET A 252 11.79 12.38 -10.72
CA MET A 252 10.70 13.23 -11.20
C MET A 252 9.56 13.30 -10.19
N ASN A 253 9.17 12.16 -9.60
CA ASN A 253 8.09 12.09 -8.62
C ASN A 253 8.39 12.91 -7.35
N LEU A 254 9.62 12.82 -6.83
CA LEU A 254 10.10 13.66 -5.73
C LEU A 254 10.00 15.15 -6.08
N ALA A 255 10.44 15.54 -7.27
CA ALA A 255 10.42 16.92 -7.71
C ALA A 255 9.00 17.48 -7.88
N VAL A 256 8.05 16.69 -8.41
CA VAL A 256 6.64 17.09 -8.53
C VAL A 256 5.99 17.28 -7.16
N ASN A 257 6.33 16.42 -6.19
CA ASN A 257 5.80 16.48 -4.83
C ASN A 257 6.62 17.39 -3.88
N GLY A 258 7.61 18.13 -4.40
CA GLY A 258 8.41 19.07 -3.61
C GLY A 258 9.28 18.41 -2.53
N LEU A 259 9.63 17.14 -2.69
CA LEU A 259 10.41 16.38 -1.71
C LEU A 259 11.91 16.53 -1.91
N ARG A 260 12.62 16.70 -0.78
CA ARG A 260 14.08 16.72 -0.75
C ARG A 260 14.62 15.33 -0.49
N GLY A 261 15.55 14.88 -1.31
CA GLY A 261 16.17 13.59 -1.11
C GLY A 261 17.15 13.17 -2.20
N GLU A 262 17.76 12.02 -1.96
CA GLU A 262 18.76 11.42 -2.85
C GLU A 262 18.34 10.02 -3.25
N ILE A 263 18.14 9.82 -4.55
CA ILE A 263 17.86 8.50 -5.13
C ILE A 263 19.05 8.09 -5.99
N MET A 264 19.62 6.93 -5.67
CA MET A 264 20.81 6.41 -6.35
C MET A 264 20.52 5.06 -7.02
N GLN A 265 21.07 4.90 -8.23
CA GLN A 265 21.04 3.61 -8.90
C GLN A 265 22.05 2.68 -8.24
N ALA A 266 21.60 1.60 -7.63
CA ALA A 266 22.48 0.61 -7.00
C ALA A 266 21.75 -0.69 -6.67
N ASN A 267 22.42 -1.83 -6.77
CA ASN A 267 21.86 -3.11 -6.32
C ASN A 267 22.08 -3.29 -4.81
N THR A 268 21.01 -3.30 -4.02
CA THR A 268 21.05 -3.27 -2.55
C THR A 268 21.83 -4.41 -1.92
N TYR A 269 21.87 -5.59 -2.56
CA TYR A 269 22.66 -6.70 -2.05
C TYR A 269 24.17 -6.47 -2.14
N TYR A 270 24.62 -5.64 -3.08
CA TYR A 270 26.03 -5.52 -3.46
C TYR A 270 26.60 -4.13 -3.21
N GLU A 271 25.74 -3.12 -3.09
CA GLU A 271 26.10 -1.72 -3.00
C GLU A 271 25.36 -1.04 -1.84
N ASP A 272 26.03 -0.10 -1.18
CA ASP A 272 25.52 0.68 -0.03
C ASP A 272 25.84 2.17 -0.16
N PRO A 273 25.34 2.85 -1.21
CA PRO A 273 25.73 4.24 -1.48
C PRO A 273 25.39 5.19 -0.33
N HIS A 274 24.38 4.85 0.49
CA HIS A 274 23.89 5.68 1.59
C HIS A 274 24.43 5.28 2.96
N HIS A 275 25.41 4.36 3.03
CA HIS A 275 25.98 3.88 4.30
C HIS A 275 24.92 3.47 5.33
N SER A 276 24.01 2.60 4.92
CA SER A 276 22.70 2.46 5.55
C SER A 276 22.71 1.93 6.98
N PHE A 277 23.78 1.28 7.44
CA PHE A 277 23.84 0.65 8.77
C PHE A 277 23.69 1.67 9.92
N GLY A 278 22.58 1.59 10.65
CA GLY A 278 22.28 2.45 11.80
C GLY A 278 22.04 3.92 11.47
N ALA A 279 21.71 4.25 10.21
CA ALA A 279 21.72 5.62 9.70
C ALA A 279 20.36 6.32 9.67
N PHE A 280 19.24 5.60 9.72
CA PHE A 280 17.92 6.17 9.41
C PHE A 280 16.92 6.14 10.56
N ASP A 281 16.06 7.17 10.64
CA ASP A 281 14.96 7.24 11.60
C ASP A 281 13.82 6.32 11.18
N TYR A 282 13.52 6.28 9.88
CA TYR A 282 12.50 5.41 9.32
C TYR A 282 13.04 4.60 8.13
N VAL A 283 12.65 3.33 8.05
CA VAL A 283 12.94 2.49 6.88
C VAL A 283 11.64 1.87 6.38
N MET A 284 11.32 2.01 5.10
CA MET A 284 10.13 1.38 4.54
C MET A 284 10.35 1.00 3.09
N ALA A 285 9.87 -0.18 2.69
CA ALA A 285 9.89 -0.62 1.29
C ALA A 285 8.95 -1.80 1.06
N ASN A 286 8.73 -2.07 -0.22
CA ASN A 286 8.21 -3.32 -0.74
C ASN A 286 9.29 -3.96 -1.63
N PRO A 287 10.31 -4.62 -1.05
CA PRO A 287 11.39 -5.18 -1.82
C PRO A 287 10.95 -6.41 -2.62
N PRO A 288 11.71 -6.85 -3.63
CA PRO A 288 11.36 -8.02 -4.40
C PRO A 288 11.33 -9.30 -3.55
N PHE A 289 10.24 -10.06 -3.65
CA PHE A 289 10.03 -11.26 -2.83
C PHE A 289 10.70 -12.50 -3.42
N ASN A 290 11.16 -13.39 -2.53
CA ASN A 290 11.65 -14.72 -2.86
C ASN A 290 12.76 -14.73 -3.92
N VAL A 291 13.58 -13.67 -3.98
CA VAL A 291 14.74 -13.62 -4.86
C VAL A 291 15.71 -14.71 -4.40
N ASP A 292 16.05 -15.61 -5.32
CA ASP A 292 17.07 -16.62 -5.18
C ASP A 292 18.38 -16.16 -5.83
N ASP A 293 19.39 -17.01 -5.76
CA ASP A 293 20.68 -16.81 -6.44
C ASP A 293 21.45 -15.53 -6.10
N VAL A 294 21.17 -14.91 -4.94
CA VAL A 294 22.02 -13.85 -4.39
C VAL A 294 23.36 -14.46 -3.94
N SER A 295 24.47 -13.89 -4.41
CA SER A 295 25.82 -14.37 -4.10
C SER A 295 26.08 -14.33 -2.59
N LEU A 296 26.27 -15.49 -1.96
CA LEU A 296 26.49 -15.57 -0.52
C LEU A 296 27.77 -14.85 -0.11
N GLY A 297 28.86 -15.01 -0.87
CA GLY A 297 30.15 -14.39 -0.56
C GLY A 297 30.11 -12.85 -0.54
N SER A 298 29.15 -12.25 -1.26
CA SER A 298 28.98 -10.80 -1.30
C SER A 298 28.22 -10.25 -0.08
N VAL A 299 27.39 -11.07 0.57
CA VAL A 299 26.53 -10.64 1.69
C VAL A 299 26.94 -11.22 3.05
N GLU A 300 27.70 -12.32 3.08
CA GLU A 300 28.09 -13.02 4.31
C GLU A 300 29.02 -12.20 5.21
N GLY A 301 29.88 -11.37 4.61
CA GLY A 301 30.77 -10.44 5.34
C GLY A 301 30.13 -9.09 5.69
N ASP A 302 28.94 -8.80 5.14
CA ASP A 302 28.29 -7.50 5.29
C ASP A 302 27.40 -7.48 6.55
N ARG A 303 27.67 -6.52 7.44
CA ARG A 303 26.95 -6.35 8.71
C ARG A 303 25.47 -6.01 8.50
N ARG A 304 25.11 -5.40 7.38
CA ARG A 304 23.71 -5.14 7.02
C ARG A 304 22.89 -6.42 6.95
N PHE A 305 23.52 -7.50 6.49
CA PHE A 305 22.84 -8.77 6.24
C PHE A 305 23.15 -9.86 7.27
N ASN A 306 24.34 -9.88 7.89
CA ASN A 306 24.77 -11.00 8.72
C ASN A 306 24.51 -10.83 10.23
N THR A 307 24.14 -9.64 10.71
CA THR A 307 24.05 -9.31 12.15
C THR A 307 23.16 -10.28 12.95
N TYR A 308 22.06 -10.75 12.36
CA TYR A 308 21.13 -11.70 13.00
C TYR A 308 21.19 -13.11 12.39
N GLY A 309 22.24 -13.38 11.61
CA GLY A 309 22.42 -14.61 10.82
C GLY A 309 22.07 -14.39 9.34
N ILE A 310 22.38 -15.38 8.51
CA ILE A 310 22.19 -15.33 7.05
C ILE A 310 21.47 -16.59 6.56
N PRO A 311 20.53 -16.50 5.59
CA PRO A 311 19.85 -17.69 5.09
C PRO A 311 20.84 -18.59 4.37
N ARG A 312 20.75 -19.89 4.65
CA ARG A 312 21.65 -20.92 4.11
C ARG A 312 20.92 -22.16 3.64
N ASN A 313 21.48 -22.78 2.61
CA ASN A 313 21.07 -24.10 2.14
C ASN A 313 21.24 -25.17 3.24
N LYS A 314 20.35 -26.16 3.25
CA LYS A 314 20.32 -27.25 4.26
C LYS A 314 21.48 -28.24 4.09
N THR A 315 21.97 -28.41 2.87
CA THR A 315 22.97 -29.43 2.53
C THR A 315 24.36 -28.82 2.58
N LYS A 316 25.33 -29.53 3.20
CA LYS A 316 26.75 -29.15 3.09
C LYS A 316 27.14 -29.15 1.62
N VAL A 317 27.47 -27.97 1.12
CA VAL A 317 27.95 -27.78 -0.24
C VAL A 317 29.31 -28.48 -0.37
N LYS A 318 29.56 -29.10 -1.52
CA LYS A 318 30.87 -29.74 -1.78
C LYS A 318 31.93 -28.64 -1.76
N LYS A 319 33.13 -28.96 -1.25
CA LYS A 319 34.24 -28.00 -1.15
C LYS A 319 34.59 -27.31 -2.48
N ALA A 320 34.37 -28.00 -3.60
CA ALA A 320 34.56 -27.47 -4.96
C ALA A 320 33.56 -26.36 -5.36
N ASP A 321 32.43 -26.26 -4.68
CA ASP A 321 31.34 -25.32 -4.96
C ASP A 321 31.17 -24.26 -3.85
N GLU A 322 32.10 -24.19 -2.89
CA GLU A 322 32.06 -23.20 -1.80
C GLU A 322 32.02 -21.75 -2.30
N GLY A 323 32.76 -21.45 -3.37
CA GLY A 323 32.74 -20.12 -4.01
C GLY A 323 31.51 -19.84 -4.88
N LYS A 324 30.61 -20.80 -5.06
CA LYS A 324 29.38 -20.68 -5.87
C LYS A 324 28.11 -20.72 -5.02
N GLN A 325 28.25 -20.59 -3.70
CA GLN A 325 27.11 -20.62 -2.81
C GLN A 325 26.23 -19.40 -3.01
N THR A 326 24.93 -19.64 -3.09
CA THR A 326 23.92 -18.60 -3.15
C THR A 326 23.03 -18.68 -1.91
N VAL A 327 22.45 -17.54 -1.57
CA VAL A 327 21.37 -17.44 -0.60
C VAL A 327 20.11 -18.00 -1.26
N PRO A 328 19.44 -19.03 -0.69
CA PRO A 328 18.31 -19.68 -1.33
C PRO A 328 17.04 -18.82 -1.40
N ASN A 329 16.93 -17.84 -0.50
CA ASN A 329 15.85 -16.88 -0.48
C ASN A 329 16.33 -15.61 0.24
N ALA A 330 16.25 -14.47 -0.45
CA ALA A 330 16.74 -13.18 0.03
C ALA A 330 15.79 -12.46 1.00
N ASN A 331 14.59 -12.97 1.29
CA ASN A 331 13.61 -12.32 2.17
C ASN A 331 14.24 -11.91 3.52
N TYR A 332 15.04 -12.79 4.12
CA TYR A 332 15.71 -12.51 5.40
C TYR A 332 16.96 -11.63 5.28
N LEU A 333 17.51 -11.43 4.06
CA LEU A 333 18.49 -10.37 3.82
C LEU A 333 17.81 -9.01 3.96
N TRP A 334 16.64 -8.82 3.34
CA TRP A 334 15.85 -7.58 3.48
C TRP A 334 15.41 -7.33 4.91
N ILE A 335 14.88 -8.35 5.60
CA ILE A 335 14.47 -8.24 7.02
C ILE A 335 15.65 -7.78 7.89
N ASN A 336 16.85 -8.32 7.67
CA ASN A 336 18.05 -7.91 8.40
C ASN A 336 18.51 -6.50 8.02
N LEU A 337 18.46 -6.14 6.73
CA LEU A 337 18.78 -4.78 6.29
C LEU A 337 17.89 -3.76 7.00
N PHE A 338 16.57 -4.01 7.06
CA PHE A 338 15.62 -3.13 7.76
C PHE A 338 15.98 -2.99 9.24
N ALA A 339 16.23 -4.11 9.93
CA ALA A 339 16.58 -4.08 11.34
C ALA A 339 17.92 -3.36 11.61
N THR A 340 18.91 -3.52 10.74
CA THR A 340 20.25 -2.96 10.91
C THR A 340 20.35 -1.51 10.46
N SER A 341 19.54 -1.06 9.51
CA SER A 341 19.57 0.31 9.00
C SER A 341 19.00 1.36 9.96
N LEU A 342 18.22 0.93 10.97
CA LEU A 342 17.58 1.84 11.92
C LEU A 342 18.55 2.41 12.97
N LYS A 343 18.44 3.71 13.24
CA LYS A 343 18.98 4.36 14.45
C LYS A 343 18.37 3.76 15.73
N PRO A 344 18.93 4.02 16.93
CA PRO A 344 18.42 3.47 18.19
C PRO A 344 16.93 3.71 18.49
N ASN A 345 16.35 4.82 18.00
CA ASN A 345 14.92 5.12 18.15
C ASN A 345 14.13 4.94 16.84
N GLY A 346 14.73 4.27 15.86
CA GLY A 346 14.15 4.14 14.54
C GLY A 346 13.04 3.11 14.46
N ARG A 347 12.13 3.30 13.49
CA ARG A 347 11.02 2.41 13.18
C ARG A 347 11.04 1.99 11.72
N ALA A 348 10.58 0.78 11.41
CA ALA A 348 10.49 0.34 10.02
C ALA A 348 9.20 -0.40 9.68
N ALA A 349 8.77 -0.30 8.43
CA ALA A 349 7.64 -1.04 7.89
C ALA A 349 8.03 -1.74 6.59
N LEU A 350 7.96 -3.06 6.58
CA LEU A 350 8.38 -3.90 5.46
C LEU A 350 7.20 -4.69 4.93
N VAL A 351 6.95 -4.62 3.62
CA VAL A 351 6.05 -5.57 2.96
C VAL A 351 6.84 -6.85 2.68
N MET A 352 6.29 -8.01 3.05
CA MET A 352 6.93 -9.30 2.77
C MET A 352 5.93 -10.40 2.48
N ALA A 353 6.32 -11.39 1.70
CA ALA A 353 5.53 -12.59 1.46
C ALA A 353 5.16 -13.29 2.79
N ASN A 354 3.94 -13.84 2.87
CA ASN A 354 3.48 -14.56 4.07
C ASN A 354 4.42 -15.71 4.49
N SER A 355 5.06 -16.36 3.52
CA SER A 355 6.03 -17.45 3.73
C SER A 355 7.24 -17.04 4.58
N ALA A 356 7.61 -15.74 4.62
CA ALA A 356 8.69 -15.29 5.48
C ALA A 356 8.34 -15.43 6.98
N SER A 357 7.06 -15.36 7.34
CA SER A 357 6.60 -15.42 8.74
C SER A 357 6.68 -16.82 9.35
N ASP A 358 6.57 -17.87 8.54
CA ASP A 358 6.60 -19.28 8.97
C ASP A 358 7.78 -20.08 8.37
N ALA A 359 8.70 -19.39 7.70
CA ALA A 359 9.97 -19.90 7.19
C ALA A 359 10.73 -20.73 8.25
N ARG A 360 11.43 -21.79 7.80
CA ARG A 360 12.05 -22.81 8.67
C ARG A 360 13.58 -22.75 8.61
N HIS A 361 14.26 -23.56 9.43
CA HIS A 361 15.73 -23.72 9.40
C HIS A 361 16.46 -22.41 9.73
N SER A 362 17.49 -22.05 8.93
CA SER A 362 18.30 -20.84 9.16
C SER A 362 17.43 -19.58 9.27
N GLU A 363 16.37 -19.47 8.47
CA GLU A 363 15.41 -18.37 8.56
C GLU A 363 14.62 -18.35 9.88
N ALA A 364 14.31 -19.52 10.45
CA ALA A 364 13.68 -19.60 11.77
C ALA A 364 14.64 -19.18 12.90
N ASP A 365 15.94 -19.47 12.75
CA ASP A 365 16.97 -19.03 13.71
C ASP A 365 17.20 -17.52 13.61
N ILE A 366 17.21 -16.95 12.40
CA ILE A 366 17.27 -15.49 12.21
C ILE A 366 16.03 -14.82 12.81
N ARG A 367 14.84 -15.35 12.54
CA ARG A 367 13.59 -14.85 13.15
C ARG A 367 13.63 -14.91 14.68
N ARG A 368 14.18 -15.98 15.26
CA ARG A 368 14.38 -16.09 16.71
C ARG A 368 15.31 -14.97 17.20
N ALA A 369 16.45 -14.76 16.55
CA ALA A 369 17.40 -13.71 16.93
C ALA A 369 16.78 -12.30 16.88
N LEU A 370 15.97 -11.99 15.87
CA LEU A 370 15.27 -10.71 15.75
C LEU A 370 14.23 -10.50 16.88
N ILE A 371 13.53 -11.56 17.27
CA ILE A 371 12.55 -11.52 18.38
C ILE A 371 13.28 -11.37 19.73
N GLU A 372 14.35 -12.13 19.96
CA GLU A 372 15.16 -12.06 21.17
C GLU A 372 15.87 -10.71 21.32
N ALA A 373 16.27 -10.09 20.21
CA ALA A 373 16.77 -8.71 20.17
C ALA A 373 15.67 -7.65 20.36
N ASN A 374 14.42 -8.08 20.54
CA ASN A 374 13.25 -7.24 20.75
C ASN A 374 12.98 -6.19 19.65
N LEU A 375 13.24 -6.54 18.38
CA LEU A 375 13.16 -5.58 17.27
C LEU A 375 11.78 -5.57 16.59
N ILE A 376 11.09 -6.70 16.57
CA ILE A 376 9.79 -6.83 15.91
C ILE A 376 8.71 -6.18 16.79
N TYR A 377 8.12 -5.09 16.30
CA TYR A 377 7.01 -4.40 16.96
C TYR A 377 5.68 -5.12 16.72
N GLY A 378 5.40 -5.44 15.45
CA GLY A 378 4.11 -6.02 15.08
C GLY A 378 4.10 -6.60 13.69
N MET A 379 3.05 -7.37 13.41
CA MET A 379 2.80 -7.99 12.13
C MET A 379 1.33 -7.79 11.74
N LEU A 380 1.07 -7.39 10.50
CA LEU A 380 -0.27 -7.23 9.96
C LEU A 380 -0.43 -8.05 8.68
N THR A 381 -1.30 -9.05 8.70
CA THR A 381 -1.58 -9.87 7.51
C THR A 381 -2.62 -9.17 6.65
N LEU A 382 -2.25 -8.88 5.40
CA LEU A 382 -3.12 -8.20 4.42
C LEU A 382 -4.18 -9.15 3.84
N PRO A 383 -5.29 -8.61 3.32
CA PRO A 383 -6.17 -9.33 2.40
C PRO A 383 -5.39 -9.89 1.20
N SER A 384 -5.90 -10.99 0.62
CA SER A 384 -5.41 -11.43 -0.70
C SER A 384 -5.85 -10.44 -1.78
N ASN A 385 -5.15 -10.40 -2.91
CA ASN A 385 -5.45 -9.54 -4.07
C ASN A 385 -5.43 -8.04 -3.79
N MET A 386 -4.62 -7.60 -2.83
CA MET A 386 -4.35 -6.17 -2.61
C MET A 386 -3.40 -5.64 -3.68
N PHE A 387 -2.42 -6.43 -4.11
CA PHE A 387 -1.45 -6.05 -5.14
C PHE A 387 -2.03 -6.33 -6.53
N TYR A 388 -1.98 -5.35 -7.43
CA TYR A 388 -2.61 -5.47 -8.76
C TYR A 388 -1.96 -6.53 -9.64
N THR A 389 -0.65 -6.73 -9.50
CA THR A 389 0.13 -7.64 -10.36
C THR A 389 0.25 -9.06 -9.80
N VAL A 390 -0.08 -9.28 -8.51
CA VAL A 390 0.01 -10.59 -7.87
C VAL A 390 -1.13 -10.89 -6.92
N THR A 391 -1.59 -12.14 -6.93
CA THR A 391 -2.60 -12.65 -6.00
C THR A 391 -2.00 -13.13 -4.67
N LEU A 392 -0.67 -13.12 -4.54
CA LEU A 392 0.03 -13.59 -3.35
C LEU A 392 -0.34 -12.69 -2.15
N PRO A 393 -0.86 -13.27 -1.04
CA PRO A 393 -1.08 -12.51 0.16
C PRO A 393 0.27 -12.15 0.81
N ALA A 394 0.38 -10.93 1.31
CA ALA A 394 1.56 -10.41 1.97
C ALA A 394 1.25 -10.04 3.44
N THR A 395 2.31 -9.94 4.22
CA THR A 395 2.27 -9.49 5.61
C THR A 395 3.17 -8.26 5.74
N LEU A 396 2.67 -7.23 6.40
CA LEU A 396 3.44 -6.10 6.83
C LEU A 396 4.17 -6.45 8.12
N TRP A 397 5.49 -6.24 8.15
CA TRP A 397 6.33 -6.37 9.31
C TRP A 397 6.69 -4.99 9.82
N PHE A 398 6.51 -4.77 11.12
CA PHE A 398 6.87 -3.52 11.77
C PHE A 398 8.01 -3.73 12.75
N PHE A 399 8.96 -2.82 12.74
CA PHE A 399 10.10 -2.77 13.65
C PHE A 399 10.04 -1.48 14.46
N ASP A 400 10.42 -1.55 15.72
CA ASP A 400 10.56 -0.39 16.58
C ASP A 400 11.65 -0.67 17.61
N LYS A 401 12.80 0.01 17.49
CA LYS A 401 13.93 -0.15 18.41
C LYS A 401 13.70 0.52 19.77
N ALA A 402 12.68 1.37 19.88
CA ALA A 402 12.31 2.08 21.10
C ALA A 402 10.97 1.60 21.70
N LYS A 403 10.44 0.44 21.28
CA LYS A 403 9.16 -0.05 21.79
C LYS A 403 9.22 -0.32 23.31
N PRO A 404 8.13 -0.04 24.06
CA PRO A 404 8.16 -0.01 25.52
C PRO A 404 8.21 -1.37 26.20
N ASP A 405 7.93 -2.46 25.48
CA ASP A 405 7.89 -3.81 26.03
C ASP A 405 8.16 -4.89 24.97
N GLU A 406 8.30 -6.14 25.41
CA GLU A 406 8.66 -7.26 24.53
C GLU A 406 7.51 -7.86 23.71
N ARG A 407 6.26 -7.42 23.94
CA ARG A 407 5.10 -8.00 23.26
C ARG A 407 5.09 -7.59 21.80
N ILE A 408 4.63 -8.51 20.95
CA ILE A 408 4.47 -8.29 19.50
C ILE A 408 2.97 -8.17 19.21
N LEU A 409 2.58 -7.11 18.50
CA LEU A 409 1.19 -6.89 18.07
C LEU A 409 0.91 -7.70 16.78
N PHE A 410 -0.11 -8.55 16.80
CA PHE A 410 -0.56 -9.28 15.60
C PHE A 410 -1.94 -8.78 15.16
N ILE A 411 -2.05 -8.30 13.93
CA ILE A 411 -3.29 -7.81 13.33
C ILE A 411 -3.65 -8.69 12.13
N ASP A 412 -4.86 -9.25 12.13
CA ASP A 412 -5.39 -10.02 11.02
C ASP A 412 -6.40 -9.17 10.25
N ALA A 413 -5.95 -8.56 9.14
CA ALA A 413 -6.78 -7.71 8.31
C ALA A 413 -7.36 -8.45 7.09
N ARG A 414 -7.24 -9.80 7.00
CA ARG A 414 -7.61 -10.56 5.79
C ARG A 414 -9.05 -10.37 5.32
N ASN A 415 -9.96 -10.03 6.24
CA ASN A 415 -11.39 -9.82 5.98
C ASN A 415 -11.80 -8.34 6.05
N VAL A 416 -10.84 -7.42 6.06
CA VAL A 416 -11.06 -5.98 6.06
C VAL A 416 -10.60 -5.45 4.72
N PHE A 417 -11.52 -5.13 3.82
CA PHE A 417 -11.19 -4.57 2.51
C PHE A 417 -12.44 -3.96 1.88
N THR A 418 -12.21 -3.12 0.87
CA THR A 418 -13.21 -2.69 -0.10
C THR A 418 -12.89 -3.37 -1.43
N GLN A 419 -13.89 -4.01 -2.03
CA GLN A 419 -13.72 -4.64 -3.33
C GLN A 419 -13.90 -3.58 -4.42
N ILE A 420 -12.86 -3.35 -5.23
CA ILE A 420 -12.88 -2.33 -6.29
C ILE A 420 -13.41 -2.92 -7.61
N ASP A 421 -13.06 -4.16 -7.90
CA ASP A 421 -13.56 -4.91 -9.05
C ASP A 421 -13.63 -6.42 -8.72
N ARG A 422 -13.83 -7.27 -9.74
CA ARG A 422 -13.93 -8.73 -9.53
C ARG A 422 -12.66 -9.36 -8.94
N ALA A 423 -11.48 -8.80 -9.23
CA ALA A 423 -10.18 -9.36 -8.88
C ALA A 423 -9.52 -8.63 -7.71
N HIS A 424 -9.61 -7.30 -7.65
CA HIS A 424 -8.78 -6.47 -6.79
C HIS A 424 -9.50 -5.94 -5.55
N ARG A 425 -8.70 -5.63 -4.54
CA ARG A 425 -9.13 -5.11 -3.24
C ARG A 425 -8.24 -3.97 -2.79
N GLU A 426 -8.82 -3.04 -2.06
CA GLU A 426 -8.11 -1.90 -1.46
C GLU A 426 -8.63 -1.64 -0.04
N PHE A 427 -7.90 -0.86 0.73
CA PHE A 427 -8.45 -0.27 1.96
C PHE A 427 -9.09 1.07 1.63
N SER A 428 -10.29 1.31 2.17
CA SER A 428 -10.84 2.68 2.22
C SER A 428 -10.05 3.54 3.21
N ASP A 429 -10.16 4.87 3.08
CA ASP A 429 -9.55 5.83 4.03
C ASP A 429 -9.94 5.50 5.49
N GLU A 430 -11.19 5.12 5.73
CA GLU A 430 -11.72 4.68 7.03
C GLU A 430 -11.04 3.38 7.52
N GLN A 431 -10.87 2.40 6.63
CA GLN A 431 -10.22 1.14 6.96
C GLN A 431 -8.73 1.34 7.30
N VAL A 432 -8.03 2.21 6.56
CA VAL A 432 -6.65 2.59 6.86
C VAL A 432 -6.56 3.23 8.25
N ARG A 433 -7.37 4.27 8.51
CA ARG A 433 -7.41 4.98 9.81
C ARG A 433 -7.71 4.04 10.96
N ASN A 434 -8.75 3.21 10.83
CA ASN A 434 -9.15 2.29 11.88
C ASN A 434 -8.08 1.22 12.17
N LEU A 435 -7.37 0.74 11.15
CA LEU A 435 -6.29 -0.24 11.31
C LEU A 435 -5.04 0.39 11.96
N SER A 436 -4.66 1.61 11.57
CA SER A 436 -3.50 2.30 12.16
C SER A 436 -3.72 2.63 13.64
N LEU A 437 -4.95 3.03 14.01
CA LEU A 437 -5.33 3.33 15.40
C LEU A 437 -5.13 2.17 16.37
N ILE A 438 -5.17 0.91 15.90
CA ILE A 438 -4.89 -0.27 16.76
C ILE A 438 -3.48 -0.17 17.36
N SER A 439 -2.52 0.35 16.61
CA SER A 439 -1.15 0.58 17.07
C SER A 439 -1.12 1.61 18.20
N GLN A 440 -1.79 2.75 18.02
CA GLN A 440 -1.82 3.83 19.02
C GLN A 440 -2.51 3.41 20.31
N LEU A 441 -3.66 2.75 20.19
CA LEU A 441 -4.38 2.18 21.33
C LEU A 441 -3.53 1.15 22.09
N ARG A 442 -2.68 0.39 21.38
CA ARG A 442 -1.73 -0.56 21.98
C ARG A 442 -0.61 0.17 22.75
N LEU A 443 -0.19 1.34 22.30
CA LEU A 443 0.76 2.19 23.02
C LEU A 443 0.10 2.98 24.17
N GLY A 444 -1.23 2.93 24.26
CA GLY A 444 -2.01 3.59 25.30
C GLY A 444 -2.46 5.00 24.92
N ASP A 445 -2.17 5.44 23.69
CA ASP A 445 -2.69 6.69 23.16
C ASP A 445 -4.12 6.49 22.67
N ARG A 446 -5.02 7.35 23.15
CA ARG A 446 -6.45 7.35 22.82
C ARG A 446 -6.91 8.62 22.13
N HIS A 447 -6.02 9.60 21.94
CA HIS A 447 -6.38 10.90 21.40
C HIS A 447 -6.97 10.77 20.00
N GLU A 448 -6.17 10.24 19.07
CA GLU A 448 -6.60 10.04 17.67
C GLU A 448 -7.82 9.12 17.55
N PHE A 449 -8.01 8.18 18.49
CA PHE A 449 -9.19 7.31 18.51
C PHE A 449 -10.45 8.08 18.86
N ILE A 450 -10.38 8.98 19.85
CA ILE A 450 -11.52 9.81 20.25
C ILE A 450 -11.86 10.77 19.11
N GLU A 451 -10.86 11.43 18.52
CA GLU A 451 -11.06 12.29 17.36
C GLU A 451 -11.68 11.55 16.18
N ALA A 452 -11.22 10.32 15.89
CA ALA A 452 -11.81 9.51 14.83
C ALA A 452 -13.29 9.18 15.07
N VAL A 453 -13.64 8.87 16.33
CA VAL A 453 -15.05 8.64 16.70
C VAL A 453 -15.87 9.91 16.50
N ASP A 454 -15.34 11.06 16.90
CA ASP A 454 -16.01 12.35 16.77
C ASP A 454 -16.22 12.75 15.32
N ASP A 455 -15.21 12.55 14.47
CA ASP A 455 -15.30 12.76 13.02
C ASP A 455 -16.38 11.88 12.39
N TYR A 456 -16.47 10.60 12.78
CA TYR A 456 -17.50 9.71 12.26
C TYR A 456 -18.90 10.12 12.70
N PHE A 457 -19.08 10.58 13.95
CA PHE A 457 -20.35 11.13 14.39
C PHE A 457 -20.70 12.40 13.62
N ALA A 458 -19.75 13.33 13.46
CA ALA A 458 -19.96 14.57 12.72
C ALA A 458 -20.38 14.30 11.26
N ALA A 459 -19.67 13.41 10.57
CA ALA A 459 -20.00 12.98 9.21
C ALA A 459 -21.39 12.32 9.14
N GLY A 460 -21.71 11.45 10.11
CA GLY A 460 -23.02 10.83 10.22
C GLY A 460 -24.15 11.84 10.42
N PHE A 461 -23.95 12.85 11.28
CA PHE A 461 -24.94 13.91 11.49
C PHE A 461 -25.13 14.79 10.25
N ALA A 462 -24.05 15.10 9.52
CA ALA A 462 -24.14 15.84 8.26
C ALA A 462 -25.00 15.08 7.23
N ALA A 463 -24.75 13.78 7.05
CA ALA A 463 -25.52 12.93 6.14
C ALA A 463 -26.99 12.78 6.58
N LEU A 464 -27.26 12.67 7.89
CA LEU A 464 -28.61 12.62 8.42
C LEU A 464 -29.35 13.95 8.20
N ALA A 465 -28.68 15.09 8.39
CA ALA A 465 -29.28 16.41 8.17
C ALA A 465 -29.63 16.64 6.69
N GLU A 466 -28.74 16.25 5.77
CA GLU A 466 -28.99 16.28 4.33
C GLU A 466 -30.16 15.37 3.95
N SER A 467 -30.20 14.15 4.48
CA SER A 467 -31.29 13.20 4.23
C SER A 467 -32.62 13.73 4.76
N HIS A 468 -32.63 14.28 5.98
CA HIS A 468 -33.83 14.81 6.65
C HIS A 468 -34.54 15.88 5.81
N ALA A 469 -33.81 16.71 5.06
CA ALA A 469 -34.39 17.71 4.16
C ALA A 469 -35.27 17.11 3.06
N HIS A 470 -35.00 15.87 2.66
CA HIS A 470 -35.73 15.16 1.60
C HIS A 470 -36.86 14.25 2.14
N ILE A 471 -36.88 13.94 3.44
CA ILE A 471 -37.82 12.98 4.02
C ILE A 471 -39.27 13.46 3.96
N ALA A 472 -39.55 14.71 4.35
CA ALA A 472 -40.92 15.21 4.37
C ALA A 472 -41.55 15.24 2.96
N PRO A 473 -40.90 15.81 1.92
CA PRO A 473 -41.40 15.75 0.55
C PRO A 473 -41.60 14.31 0.02
N LEU A 474 -40.65 13.41 0.30
CA LEU A 474 -40.73 12.02 -0.15
C LEU A 474 -41.91 11.29 0.51
N ALA A 475 -42.12 11.51 1.81
CA ALA A 475 -43.20 10.88 2.54
C ALA A 475 -44.58 11.40 2.09
N GLU A 476 -44.72 12.68 1.76
CA GLU A 476 -45.95 13.21 1.13
C GLU A 476 -46.24 12.54 -0.21
N GLN A 477 -45.22 12.38 -1.06
CA GLN A 477 -45.34 11.68 -2.34
C GLN A 477 -45.74 10.21 -2.17
N LEU A 478 -45.15 9.50 -1.20
CA LEU A 478 -45.48 8.10 -0.92
C LEU A 478 -46.91 7.96 -0.37
N LEU A 479 -47.33 8.82 0.56
CA LEU A 479 -48.68 8.80 1.13
C LEU A 479 -49.76 9.09 0.08
N ALA A 480 -49.44 9.87 -0.96
CA ALA A 480 -50.37 10.16 -2.06
C ALA A 480 -50.60 8.97 -3.01
N VAL A 481 -49.66 8.01 -3.07
CA VAL A 481 -49.70 6.87 -4.03
C VAL A 481 -49.99 5.55 -3.34
N LEU A 482 -49.71 5.42 -2.04
CA LEU A 482 -49.99 4.20 -1.28
C LEU A 482 -51.48 4.09 -0.98
N ASP A 483 -52.08 2.94 -1.30
CA ASP A 483 -53.50 2.65 -1.06
C ASP A 483 -53.72 1.72 0.14
N ASP A 484 -52.69 1.02 0.59
CA ASP A 484 -52.75 0.11 1.72
C ASP A 484 -52.39 0.80 3.05
N ALA A 485 -53.12 0.43 4.11
CA ALA A 485 -52.96 1.04 5.43
C ALA A 485 -51.59 0.73 6.07
N GLU A 486 -51.00 -0.42 5.74
CA GLU A 486 -49.71 -0.86 6.28
C GLU A 486 -48.57 0.03 5.77
N GLY A 487 -48.54 0.28 4.45
CA GLY A 487 -47.58 1.17 3.80
C GLY A 487 -47.70 2.61 4.30
N ARG A 488 -48.92 3.14 4.43
CA ARG A 488 -49.14 4.49 4.98
C ARG A 488 -48.65 4.61 6.42
N GLN A 489 -48.92 3.60 7.26
CA GLN A 489 -48.44 3.55 8.63
C GLN A 489 -46.91 3.49 8.69
N ALA A 490 -46.27 2.71 7.81
CA ALA A 490 -44.81 2.62 7.74
C ALA A 490 -44.17 3.98 7.39
N VAL A 491 -44.76 4.74 6.46
CA VAL A 491 -44.26 6.08 6.09
C VAL A 491 -44.43 7.09 7.23
N SER A 492 -45.57 7.07 7.93
CA SER A 492 -45.79 7.92 9.11
C SER A 492 -44.80 7.59 10.22
N THR A 493 -44.58 6.30 10.50
CA THR A 493 -43.63 5.83 11.52
C THR A 493 -42.20 6.27 11.17
N MET A 494 -41.81 6.15 9.90
CA MET A 494 -40.52 6.65 9.42
C MET A 494 -40.37 8.15 9.69
N GLN A 495 -41.38 8.98 9.34
CA GLN A 495 -41.35 10.42 9.61
C GLN A 495 -41.19 10.73 11.12
N GLU A 496 -41.89 10.00 11.98
CA GLU A 496 -41.79 10.14 13.43
C GLU A 496 -40.40 9.78 13.96
N GLU A 497 -39.77 8.71 13.45
CA GLU A 497 -38.41 8.32 13.83
C GLU A 497 -37.38 9.42 13.53
N TRP A 498 -37.55 10.14 12.41
CA TRP A 498 -36.67 11.26 12.05
C TRP A 498 -36.74 12.45 13.02
N ALA A 499 -37.83 12.60 13.78
CA ALA A 499 -37.93 13.62 14.82
C ALA A 499 -36.90 13.42 15.96
N ALA A 500 -36.37 12.20 16.12
CA ALA A 500 -35.33 11.89 17.11
C ALA A 500 -33.94 12.48 16.76
N LEU A 501 -33.75 13.00 15.55
CA LEU A 501 -32.47 13.59 15.11
C LEU A 501 -32.05 14.79 15.98
N LYS A 502 -32.96 15.72 16.27
CA LYS A 502 -32.66 16.91 17.10
C LYS A 502 -32.24 16.53 18.54
N PRO A 503 -32.98 15.66 19.25
CA PRO A 503 -32.51 15.12 20.54
C PRO A 503 -31.13 14.46 20.47
N LEU A 504 -30.85 13.70 19.41
CA LEU A 504 -29.57 13.01 19.24
C LEU A 504 -28.41 14.01 19.04
N GLN A 505 -28.60 15.03 18.19
CA GLN A 505 -27.63 16.12 17.99
C GLN A 505 -27.33 16.86 19.30
N LYS A 506 -28.37 17.17 20.09
CA LYS A 506 -28.21 17.82 21.39
C LYS A 506 -27.39 16.97 22.37
N ARG A 507 -27.59 15.65 22.36
CA ARG A 507 -26.80 14.71 23.19
C ARG A 507 -25.34 14.66 22.76
N PHE A 508 -25.07 14.68 21.46
CA PHE A 508 -23.70 14.70 20.95
C PHE A 508 -22.97 16.01 21.26
N ALA A 509 -23.63 17.15 21.06
CA ALA A 509 -23.07 18.45 21.45
C ALA A 509 -22.77 18.53 22.97
N ALA A 510 -23.65 17.95 23.80
CA ALA A 510 -23.40 17.86 25.25
C ALA A 510 -22.26 16.89 25.62
N TYR A 511 -21.99 15.88 24.80
CA TYR A 511 -20.83 15.00 24.94
C TYR A 511 -19.54 15.77 24.59
N GLN A 512 -19.52 16.46 23.44
CA GLN A 512 -18.37 17.27 23.01
C GLN A 512 -18.04 18.38 24.01
N ALA A 513 -19.05 19.05 24.56
CA ALA A 513 -18.83 20.09 25.58
C ALA A 513 -18.30 19.58 26.92
N LYS A 514 -18.42 18.27 27.20
CA LYS A 514 -17.87 17.63 28.41
C LYS A 514 -16.50 17.02 28.17
N ALA A 515 -16.16 16.72 26.92
CA ALA A 515 -14.82 16.33 26.54
C ALA A 515 -13.94 17.58 26.59
N ASP A 516 -13.12 17.70 27.63
CA ASP A 516 -12.10 18.74 27.68
C ASP A 516 -10.95 18.34 26.72
N PRO A 517 -10.74 19.06 25.60
CA PRO A 517 -9.65 18.75 24.68
C PRO A 517 -8.26 18.93 25.32
N ASN A 518 -8.17 19.63 26.46
CA ASN A 518 -6.94 19.91 27.21
C ASN A 518 -6.89 19.24 28.59
N ALA A 519 -7.83 18.35 28.94
CA ALA A 519 -7.76 17.63 30.21
C ALA A 519 -6.49 16.76 30.20
N SER A 520 -5.49 17.18 30.98
CA SER A 520 -4.12 16.67 30.93
C SER A 520 -4.06 15.17 30.66
N ILE A 521 -3.42 14.82 29.55
CA ILE A 521 -3.13 13.47 29.08
C ILE A 521 -2.51 12.58 30.19
N ALA A 522 -1.92 13.18 31.22
CA ALA A 522 -1.39 12.50 32.40
C ALA A 522 -2.44 11.85 33.33
N VAL A 523 -3.70 12.29 33.34
CA VAL A 523 -4.72 11.78 34.29
C VAL A 523 -5.51 10.60 33.70
N SER A 524 -5.75 10.58 32.38
CA SER A 524 -6.40 9.45 31.70
C SER A 524 -5.43 8.33 31.29
N ASN A 525 -4.13 8.63 31.14
CA ASN A 525 -3.08 7.65 30.84
C ASN A 525 -2.43 7.05 32.09
N ARG A 526 -3.13 7.01 33.24
CA ARG A 526 -2.72 6.04 34.27
C ARG A 526 -2.88 4.64 33.68
N PRO A 527 -1.81 3.83 33.57
CA PRO A 527 -2.01 2.43 33.32
C PRO A 527 -2.87 1.93 34.48
N ALA A 528 -4.05 1.40 34.19
CA ALA A 528 -4.79 0.55 35.11
C ALA A 528 -4.08 -0.81 35.27
N CYS A 529 -2.76 -0.76 35.43
CA CYS A 529 -1.88 -1.86 35.82
C CYS A 529 -1.40 -1.59 37.25
N ALA A 530 -2.36 -1.38 38.16
CA ALA A 530 -2.16 -1.52 39.59
C ALA A 530 -3.45 -2.09 40.18
N ALA A 531 -3.34 -3.29 40.74
CA ALA A 531 -4.34 -3.96 41.57
C ALA A 531 -5.69 -4.34 40.90
N ARG A 532 -5.65 -5.26 39.94
CA ARG A 532 -6.69 -6.30 39.88
C ARG A 532 -6.01 -7.66 39.84
N THR A 533 -5.60 -8.11 41.02
CA THR A 533 -5.35 -9.53 41.28
C THR A 533 -6.50 -10.31 40.68
N LEU A 534 -6.19 -11.10 39.65
CA LEU A 534 -7.08 -12.11 39.10
C LEU A 534 -7.48 -13.03 40.27
N ARG A 535 -8.66 -12.80 40.85
CA ARG A 535 -9.30 -13.79 41.71
C ARG A 535 -9.45 -15.07 40.86
N PRO A 536 -8.95 -16.22 41.31
CA PRO A 536 -9.19 -17.46 40.60
C PRO A 536 -10.67 -17.79 40.73
N VAL A 537 -11.39 -17.79 39.60
CA VAL A 537 -12.72 -18.40 39.51
C VAL A 537 -12.50 -19.91 39.47
N LEU A 538 -12.35 -20.50 40.66
CA LEU A 538 -12.53 -21.91 40.91
C LEU A 538 -13.45 -22.05 42.11
N ARG A 539 -14.74 -22.30 41.85
CA ARG A 539 -15.55 -23.39 42.41
C ARG A 539 -17.03 -23.05 42.36
N GLY A 540 -17.75 -23.88 41.61
CA GLY A 540 -19.18 -24.11 41.75
C GLY A 540 -19.43 -25.61 41.64
N ALA A 541 -19.04 -26.37 42.67
CA ALA A 541 -19.55 -27.71 42.93
C ALA A 541 -19.58 -27.87 44.44
N ALA A 542 -20.80 -28.00 44.97
CA ALA A 542 -21.11 -28.03 46.38
C ALA A 542 -20.65 -29.33 47.05
N CYS A 543 -20.17 -29.22 48.30
CA CYS A 543 -20.36 -30.21 49.35
C CYS A 543 -20.18 -29.54 50.73
N ARG A 544 -21.09 -29.87 51.65
CA ARG A 544 -21.30 -29.27 52.99
C ARG A 544 -20.16 -29.56 54.00
N PRO A 545 -20.07 -28.80 55.11
CA PRO A 545 -19.00 -28.92 56.10
C PRO A 545 -19.33 -29.92 57.22
N GLN A 546 -18.30 -30.54 57.80
CA GLN A 546 -18.32 -31.10 59.16
C GLN A 546 -17.11 -30.62 59.95
N ALA A 547 -17.31 -30.56 61.26
CA ALA A 547 -16.68 -29.69 62.24
C ALA A 547 -15.27 -30.11 62.70
N ALA A 548 -14.62 -29.16 63.38
CA ALA A 548 -13.27 -29.21 63.93
C ALA A 548 -13.12 -30.08 65.20
N GLY A 549 -11.89 -30.57 65.43
CA GLY A 549 -11.38 -31.07 66.71
C GLY A 549 -9.91 -30.62 66.93
N PRO A 550 -9.42 -30.50 68.18
CA PRO A 550 -8.30 -29.60 68.55
C PRO A 550 -6.90 -30.28 68.56
N PRO A 551 -5.79 -29.53 68.79
CA PRO A 551 -4.44 -29.91 68.35
C PRO A 551 -3.61 -30.63 69.43
N ARG A 552 -2.55 -31.34 69.02
CA ARG A 552 -1.43 -31.76 69.87
C ARG A 552 -0.07 -31.53 69.21
N ALA A 553 0.89 -31.22 70.07
CA ALA A 553 2.23 -30.69 69.84
C ALA A 553 3.27 -31.70 69.29
N PRO A 554 4.51 -31.28 68.95
CA PRO A 554 5.44 -32.00 68.08
C PRO A 554 6.49 -32.82 68.85
N ALA A 555 7.10 -33.81 68.17
CA ALA A 555 8.30 -34.50 68.63
C ALA A 555 9.36 -34.61 67.50
N ARG A 556 10.61 -34.37 67.91
CA ARG A 556 11.87 -34.38 67.16
C ARG A 556 12.31 -35.82 66.83
N GLU A 557 13.10 -36.01 65.77
CA GLU A 557 14.55 -36.36 65.78
C GLU A 557 15.01 -36.93 64.42
N ALA A 558 16.32 -36.79 64.16
CA ALA A 558 17.00 -36.94 62.86
C ALA A 558 17.73 -38.32 62.74
N PRO A 559 18.84 -38.45 61.98
CA PRO A 559 18.89 -39.03 60.63
C PRO A 559 19.77 -40.30 60.53
N HIS A 560 19.77 -40.99 59.38
CA HIS A 560 20.82 -41.98 59.07
C HIS A 560 21.41 -41.85 57.65
N ARG A 561 22.72 -42.09 57.63
CA ARG A 561 23.74 -41.90 56.60
C ARG A 561 23.75 -42.98 55.52
N GLY A 562 24.31 -42.62 54.35
CA GLY A 562 25.49 -43.31 53.80
C GLY A 562 25.31 -44.12 52.51
N GLY A 563 26.24 -43.94 51.56
CA GLY A 563 26.57 -44.97 50.57
C GLY A 563 26.86 -44.46 49.16
N ALA A 564 28.14 -44.29 48.83
CA ALA A 564 28.66 -44.03 47.49
C ALA A 564 28.93 -45.33 46.72
N GLY A 565 28.92 -45.30 45.38
CA GLY A 565 29.37 -46.43 44.55
C GLY A 565 29.39 -46.14 43.04
N ARG A 566 30.57 -46.25 42.43
CA ARG A 566 30.94 -46.01 41.02
C ARG A 566 30.57 -47.22 40.11
N GLY A 567 30.56 -47.04 38.78
CA GLY A 567 30.99 -48.12 37.86
C GLY A 567 30.34 -48.26 36.48
N GLN A 568 30.96 -47.62 35.47
CA GLN A 568 31.31 -48.10 34.12
C GLN A 568 30.32 -48.77 33.12
N ALA A 569 30.33 -48.14 31.93
CA ALA A 569 30.07 -48.53 30.55
C ALA A 569 30.36 -49.98 30.05
N ARG A 570 29.54 -50.46 29.10
CA ARG A 570 29.85 -50.94 27.71
C ARG A 570 28.62 -51.70 27.14
N ARG A 571 27.98 -51.26 26.04
CA ARG A 571 28.21 -51.47 24.59
C ARG A 571 27.62 -52.78 24.00
N TYR A 572 26.85 -52.59 22.93
CA TYR A 572 26.47 -53.46 21.79
C TYR A 572 25.13 -54.24 21.74
N ARG A 573 24.38 -53.90 20.67
CA ARG A 573 23.21 -54.50 19.97
C ARG A 573 23.59 -55.80 19.21
N PRO A 574 22.73 -56.52 18.43
CA PRO A 574 21.31 -56.25 18.02
C PRO A 574 20.34 -57.48 17.94
N ARG A 575 19.04 -57.19 17.67
CA ARG A 575 18.09 -57.80 16.68
C ARG A 575 16.72 -58.31 17.23
N HIS A 576 15.69 -57.61 16.72
CA HIS A 576 14.42 -58.03 16.10
C HIS A 576 13.29 -58.82 16.80
N GLN A 577 12.07 -58.30 16.52
CA GLN A 577 10.69 -58.85 16.60
C GLN A 577 10.16 -59.04 18.03
N GLY A 578 8.98 -58.58 18.45
CA GLY A 578 7.82 -57.99 17.80
C GLY A 578 6.57 -58.60 18.43
N ALA A 579 5.86 -57.91 19.33
CA ALA A 579 4.44 -58.12 19.66
C ALA A 579 3.93 -57.10 20.69
N GLU A 580 2.82 -56.49 20.30
CA GLU A 580 1.74 -55.76 20.96
C GLU A 580 1.68 -55.65 22.49
N GLY A 581 1.39 -54.43 22.96
CA GLY A 581 0.92 -54.13 24.32
C GLY A 581 0.49 -52.66 24.46
N ARG A 582 -0.83 -52.42 24.48
CA ARG A 582 -1.46 -51.13 24.80
C ARG A 582 -1.05 -50.67 26.21
N ILE A 583 -0.82 -49.37 26.42
CA ILE A 583 -1.21 -48.54 27.60
C ILE A 583 -0.58 -47.13 27.49
N GLY A 584 -1.43 -46.09 27.68
CA GLY A 584 -1.09 -44.85 28.42
C GLY A 584 -0.28 -43.73 27.73
N SER A 585 -0.96 -42.71 27.22
CA SER A 585 -0.35 -41.40 26.90
C SER A 585 -0.04 -40.59 28.18
N PRO A 586 1.12 -39.92 28.30
CA PRO A 586 1.34 -38.90 29.32
C PRO A 586 0.95 -37.50 28.81
N ALA A 587 0.52 -36.68 29.76
CA ALA A 587 -0.08 -35.37 29.63
C ALA A 587 0.69 -34.37 28.74
N ARG A 588 -0.06 -33.68 27.87
CA ARG A 588 0.37 -32.47 27.15
C ARG A 588 0.61 -31.33 28.15
N ARG A 589 1.81 -30.76 28.11
CA ARG A 589 2.12 -29.46 28.74
C ARG A 589 1.34 -28.35 28.02
N SER A 590 0.78 -27.45 28.81
CA SER A 590 -0.06 -26.32 28.42
C SER A 590 0.66 -25.35 27.46
N ALA A 591 0.02 -25.07 26.32
CA ALA A 591 0.38 -23.99 25.41
C ALA A 591 0.01 -22.60 26.00
N PRO A 592 0.73 -21.52 25.63
CA PRO A 592 0.39 -20.16 26.08
C PRO A 592 -0.95 -19.71 25.49
N ARG A 593 -1.74 -18.99 26.30
CA ARG A 593 -3.08 -18.49 25.94
C ARG A 593 -2.99 -17.47 24.80
N ARG A 594 -3.47 -17.85 23.61
CA ARG A 594 -3.82 -16.94 22.52
C ARG A 594 -5.06 -16.13 22.93
N ILE A 595 -4.94 -14.81 23.02
CA ILE A 595 -6.10 -13.91 23.02
C ILE A 595 -6.32 -13.49 21.58
N LEU A 596 -7.28 -14.13 20.91
CA LEU A 596 -7.72 -13.74 19.57
C LEU A 596 -8.73 -12.58 19.75
N VAL A 597 -8.31 -11.35 19.46
CA VAL A 597 -9.25 -10.23 19.35
C VAL A 597 -9.89 -10.33 17.97
N ARG A 598 -11.11 -10.86 17.89
CA ARG A 598 -11.94 -10.73 16.69
C ARG A 598 -12.51 -9.31 16.67
N ALA A 599 -11.98 -8.45 15.81
CA ALA A 599 -12.67 -7.24 15.43
C ALA A 599 -13.93 -7.64 14.63
N ARG A 600 -15.12 -7.38 15.19
CA ARG A 600 -16.36 -7.35 14.40
C ARG A 600 -16.43 -5.96 13.78
N ALA A 601 -16.18 -5.87 12.48
CA ALA A 601 -16.55 -4.69 11.72
C ALA A 601 -18.07 -4.53 11.77
N LEU A 602 -18.54 -3.37 12.24
CA LEU A 602 -19.91 -2.92 12.01
C LEU A 602 -19.99 -2.48 10.56
N ALA A 603 -20.39 -3.40 9.68
CA ALA A 603 -20.73 -3.05 8.31
C ALA A 603 -22.03 -2.24 8.32
N ALA A 604 -21.94 -0.92 8.18
CA ALA A 604 -23.07 -0.10 7.80
C ALA A 604 -23.32 -0.30 6.30
N GLY A 605 -24.54 -0.73 5.93
CA GLY A 605 -25.03 -0.63 4.56
C GLY A 605 -24.90 -1.88 3.67
N ALA A 606 -25.60 -2.97 4.01
CA ALA A 606 -26.05 -3.95 3.02
C ALA A 606 -27.32 -4.66 3.50
N LEU A 607 -28.48 -4.15 3.13
CA LEU A 607 -29.77 -4.83 3.32
C LEU A 607 -29.83 -6.06 2.38
N PRO A 608 -30.19 -7.26 2.85
CA PRO A 608 -30.30 -8.43 2.01
C PRO A 608 -31.61 -8.40 1.21
N ARG A 609 -31.54 -8.25 -0.12
CA ARG A 609 -32.68 -8.47 -1.02
C ARG A 609 -33.08 -9.94 -0.99
N ARG A 610 -34.17 -10.25 -0.27
CA ARG A 610 -34.85 -11.55 -0.38
C ARG A 610 -35.50 -11.69 -1.75
N ARG A 611 -35.41 -12.90 -2.29
CA ARG A 611 -35.98 -13.35 -3.56
C ARG A 611 -37.51 -13.17 -3.57
N LEU A 612 -38.02 -12.47 -4.56
CA LEU A 612 -39.36 -12.69 -5.11
C LEU A 612 -39.19 -13.11 -6.58
N ARG A 613 -39.34 -14.41 -6.84
CA ARG A 613 -39.60 -14.95 -8.18
C ARG A 613 -41.11 -15.18 -8.24
N GLY A 614 -41.78 -14.55 -9.21
CA GLY A 614 -43.16 -14.87 -9.55
C GLY A 614 -43.84 -13.73 -10.31
N CYS A 615 -44.21 -14.00 -11.55
CA CYS A 615 -45.14 -13.23 -12.39
C CYS A 615 -44.70 -11.85 -12.90
N HIS A 616 -44.19 -11.80 -14.14
CA HIS A 616 -45.00 -11.28 -15.25
C HIS A 616 -44.28 -11.48 -16.59
N ARG A 617 -44.89 -12.34 -17.42
CA ARG A 617 -44.71 -12.37 -18.88
C ARG A 617 -45.75 -11.41 -19.48
N ALA A 618 -45.40 -10.88 -20.65
CA ALA A 618 -46.21 -10.09 -21.58
C ALA A 618 -46.49 -8.64 -21.15
N VAL A 619 -45.86 -7.70 -21.87
CA VAL A 619 -46.49 -6.64 -22.67
C VAL A 619 -45.33 -5.87 -23.32
N GLN A 620 -45.17 -6.05 -24.63
CA GLN A 620 -44.77 -5.04 -25.62
C GLN A 620 -44.40 -5.76 -26.94
N ALA A 621 -45.44 -6.18 -27.64
CA ALA A 621 -45.46 -6.20 -29.09
C ALA A 621 -46.26 -4.96 -29.51
N GLY A 622 -45.67 -4.10 -30.35
CA GLY A 622 -46.38 -2.95 -30.90
C GLY A 622 -45.50 -1.75 -31.18
N HIS A 623 -44.64 -1.84 -32.20
CA HIS A 623 -44.62 -0.85 -33.28
C HIS A 623 -43.67 -1.27 -34.39
N ALA A 624 -44.26 -1.65 -35.52
CA ALA A 624 -43.61 -1.80 -36.81
C ALA A 624 -44.39 -0.98 -37.84
N GLY A 625 -43.64 -0.36 -38.75
CA GLY A 625 -44.11 0.37 -39.95
C GLY A 625 -43.62 1.82 -39.92
N ARG A 626 -42.92 2.37 -40.92
CA ARG A 626 -42.58 2.02 -42.32
C ARG A 626 -41.34 2.89 -42.66
N GLY A 627 -40.46 2.65 -43.63
CA GLY A 627 -40.37 1.68 -44.72
C GLY A 627 -39.15 2.02 -45.61
N GLU A 628 -38.93 1.14 -46.60
CA GLU A 628 -38.16 1.27 -47.87
C GLU A 628 -36.62 1.45 -47.75
N GLY A 629 -35.76 0.73 -48.49
CA GLY A 629 -35.93 -0.24 -49.58
C GLY A 629 -34.56 -0.50 -50.27
N ALA A 630 -34.50 -1.63 -51.00
CA ALA A 630 -33.41 -2.16 -51.84
C ALA A 630 -32.22 -2.84 -51.09
N GLY A 631 -31.88 -4.11 -51.29
CA GLY A 631 -32.25 -5.10 -52.30
C GLY A 631 -30.99 -5.61 -53.01
N LEU A 632 -30.55 -6.84 -52.70
CA LEU A 632 -29.88 -7.75 -53.64
C LEU A 632 -29.73 -9.14 -53.01
N VAL A 633 -30.12 -10.13 -53.79
CA VAL A 633 -30.35 -11.55 -53.47
C VAL A 633 -29.41 -12.40 -54.30
N ALA A 634 -29.12 -13.62 -53.77
CA ALA A 634 -28.66 -14.82 -54.48
C ALA A 634 -27.17 -14.85 -54.91
N GLN A 635 -26.45 -15.98 -54.90
CA GLN A 635 -26.88 -17.37 -55.00
C GLN A 635 -25.77 -18.34 -54.54
N SER A 636 -26.23 -19.49 -54.07
CA SER A 636 -25.53 -20.74 -53.74
C SER A 636 -24.97 -21.52 -54.95
N ARG A 637 -23.85 -22.24 -54.80
CA ARG A 637 -23.73 -23.73 -54.87
C ARG A 637 -22.29 -24.21 -55.10
N ALA A 638 -22.04 -25.38 -54.50
CA ALA A 638 -20.83 -26.21 -54.55
C ALA A 638 -20.53 -26.82 -55.92
N LEU A 639 -19.27 -27.24 -56.15
CA LEU A 639 -18.92 -28.58 -56.64
C LEU A 639 -17.41 -28.88 -56.50
N ARG A 640 -17.14 -30.19 -56.44
CA ARG A 640 -15.92 -30.91 -56.05
C ARG A 640 -14.88 -30.99 -57.18
N GLY A 641 -13.62 -31.27 -56.82
CA GLY A 641 -12.74 -32.11 -57.64
C GLY A 641 -11.23 -32.07 -57.33
N ARG A 642 -10.75 -33.14 -56.67
CA ARG A 642 -9.45 -33.88 -56.80
C ARG A 642 -8.16 -33.08 -57.05
N GLY A 643 -7.02 -33.28 -56.38
CA GLY A 643 -6.51 -34.30 -55.46
C GLY A 643 -5.00 -34.46 -55.70
N ASP A 644 -4.16 -34.59 -54.67
CA ASP A 644 -3.07 -35.59 -54.61
C ASP A 644 -2.30 -35.56 -53.26
N ARG A 645 -2.23 -36.77 -52.69
CA ARG A 645 -1.23 -37.49 -51.88
C ARG A 645 -0.17 -36.82 -50.98
N GLY A 646 -0.02 -37.48 -49.82
CA GLY A 646 1.15 -37.52 -48.92
C GLY A 646 0.74 -37.05 -47.52
N GLY A 647 0.46 -37.89 -46.51
CA GLY A 647 1.08 -39.14 -46.09
C GLY A 647 1.65 -38.89 -44.68
N TRP A 648 1.16 -39.62 -43.68
CA TRP A 648 1.84 -40.15 -42.47
C TRP A 648 0.85 -40.36 -41.31
N GLU A 649 1.13 -41.41 -40.56
CA GLU A 649 0.25 -42.30 -39.80
C GLU A 649 -0.07 -41.87 -38.36
N ASP A 650 -1.27 -42.29 -37.94
CA ASP A 650 -1.73 -42.91 -36.68
C ASP A 650 -1.22 -42.50 -35.28
N GLY A 651 -2.20 -42.38 -34.37
CA GLY A 651 -2.00 -42.55 -32.93
C GLY A 651 -3.14 -42.01 -32.07
N GLY A 652 -4.27 -42.72 -31.97
CA GLY A 652 -5.47 -42.30 -31.23
C GLY A 652 -5.35 -42.28 -29.69
N GLY A 653 -6.38 -41.73 -29.03
CA GLY A 653 -6.52 -41.85 -27.57
C GLY A 653 -7.52 -40.93 -26.86
N VAL A 654 -8.82 -41.20 -27.03
CA VAL A 654 -9.93 -41.09 -26.06
C VAL A 654 -9.82 -40.08 -24.89
N CYS A 655 -10.62 -39.00 -24.96
CA CYS A 655 -10.96 -38.14 -23.81
C CYS A 655 -12.24 -38.65 -23.11
N ARG A 656 -12.12 -39.16 -21.87
CA ARG A 656 -13.26 -39.36 -20.95
C ARG A 656 -13.44 -38.11 -20.08
N ARG A 657 -14.62 -37.48 -20.18
CA ARG A 657 -15.15 -36.54 -19.18
C ARG A 657 -15.61 -37.33 -17.96
N VAL A 658 -15.14 -36.94 -16.77
CA VAL A 658 -15.76 -37.29 -15.50
C VAL A 658 -16.26 -35.98 -14.89
N ALA A 659 -17.58 -35.88 -14.75
CA ALA A 659 -18.25 -34.91 -13.90
C ALA A 659 -18.33 -35.51 -12.48
N GLY A 660 -18.07 -34.69 -11.47
CA GLY A 660 -18.24 -35.04 -10.06
C GLY A 660 -18.73 -33.81 -9.30
N ASP A 661 -19.96 -33.92 -8.80
CA ASP A 661 -20.63 -33.05 -7.84
C ASP A 661 -19.81 -32.83 -6.57
N GLU A 662 -19.86 -31.61 -6.01
CA GLU A 662 -19.80 -31.41 -4.56
C GLU A 662 -20.85 -30.37 -4.14
N ARG A 663 -21.59 -30.73 -3.08
CA ARG A 663 -22.60 -29.96 -2.37
C ARG A 663 -21.98 -29.07 -1.30
#